data_AF-A0A7S3RAJ5-F1
#
_entry.id   AF-A0A7S3RAJ5-F1
#
_cell.length_a   1.000
_cell.length_b   1.000
_cell.length_c   1.000
_cell.angle_alpha   90.00
_cell.angle_beta   90.00
_cell.angle_gamma   90.00
#
_symmetry.space_group_name_H-M   'P 1'
#
loop_
_entity.id
_entity.type
_entity.pdbx_description
1 polymer ?
#
loop_
_entity_poly.entity_id
_entity_poly.type
_entity_poly.pdbx_seq_one_letter_code
_entity_poly.pdbx_strand_id
1 'polypeptide(L)'
;MQICGHSRTFIGQGQYQHTRPLAHVLPGTQGRHPYIASSPSRLISEPSLAVLKKGVAREGAGTGICQALPKSVVAAAAVAAEPEVSAFEELAAGTERKYIMISGKGGVGKTSLSASLAIKLAAAGHTTLVVSTDPAHSLSDSLDQDVSGGKPVPLEGTDLPLWGLEVDPEEATSEFKTYSQESKTGEQVQDFMRGIGMGMVANQLADLKLGELLDTPPPGLDEAVATAKVVQFAESAEYARFSRIVFDTAPTGHTLRLLSLPDFVESSLGKIIRLRKKLAGATAVVRSLFGTSEKQDETVAKLEVLQHRIRVVKSLFRNKEMTEFVIATIPTYMAVDESARLLQSLRKDNIPCKRIVVNQVVGEKAGETYVRMKLKDQQQSMAFLREDPTLSQLKKIEAPIIDLEVRGIPALSYFGNIVWNEVYDSMNAGADRKFFLLGGKGGVGKTSCAASLAVKFANDGYPTLIVSTDPAHSLSDSLDQQIGGGKPVPVISALGDIPLSAMETDPEQARAELRQVMADDGGKKLNEVLDALGMGQVADQLKDLQLGDLLDTPPPGVDEAVAISKVVQFLKNPEYSHFKRIIFDTAPTGHTLRLLTLPDFLDVTIGKLVRLRQKLSLNAVKSFFTGKEEKDAAVEKLEELKARMAEARDLFRNESSTEFVIVTIPTMMAASESSRLAAALKKDSIPVNKIVVNQVLQDNATERLLATRRADQQRALTHMREDPGLRELQVIQGPLIDLEVRGVPALMYYGNQVWK
;
A
#
# COMPACT_ATOMS: atom_id res chain seq x y z
N MET A 1 19.56 -67.33 23.82
CA MET A 1 20.80 -67.95 24.33
C MET A 1 21.75 -66.82 24.70
N GLN A 2 22.37 -66.92 25.87
CA GLN A 2 23.21 -65.93 26.53
C GLN A 2 24.59 -65.84 25.85
N ILE A 3 25.29 -64.70 25.92
CA ILE A 3 26.67 -64.54 26.47
C ILE A 3 27.22 -63.13 26.18
N CYS A 4 28.06 -62.67 27.11
CA CYS A 4 28.64 -61.34 27.23
C CYS A 4 30.17 -61.45 27.44
N GLY A 5 30.93 -60.39 27.14
CA GLY A 5 32.32 -60.21 27.56
C GLY A 5 32.74 -58.75 27.29
N HIS A 6 32.89 -57.86 28.28
CA HIS A 6 34.00 -57.76 29.26
C HIS A 6 35.38 -57.55 28.61
N SER A 7 36.29 -56.68 29.09
CA SER A 7 36.26 -55.57 30.07
C SER A 7 37.71 -55.03 30.27
N ARG A 8 37.91 -53.74 30.64
CA ARG A 8 39.05 -53.17 31.45
C ARG A 8 38.99 -51.62 31.41
N THR A 9 38.64 -50.88 32.48
CA THR A 9 39.51 -50.27 33.56
C THR A 9 40.47 -49.16 33.09
N PHE A 10 40.76 -48.05 33.81
CA PHE A 10 40.70 -47.76 35.27
C PHE A 10 40.83 -46.22 35.59
N ILE A 11 40.43 -45.77 36.81
CA ILE A 11 40.82 -44.53 37.58
C ILE A 11 40.21 -43.16 37.09
N GLY A 12 39.73 -42.22 37.92
CA GLY A 12 39.41 -42.24 39.37
C GLY A 12 39.28 -40.85 40.07
N GLN A 13 38.44 -40.78 41.13
CA GLN A 13 38.38 -39.85 42.30
C GLN A 13 37.80 -38.39 42.23
N GLY A 14 37.10 -37.99 43.33
CA GLY A 14 36.83 -36.59 43.76
C GLY A 14 35.34 -36.15 43.91
N GLN A 15 34.48 -36.81 44.70
CA GLN A 15 34.11 -36.52 46.11
C GLN A 15 33.41 -35.17 46.48
N TYR A 16 32.13 -35.27 46.90
CA TYR A 16 31.40 -34.57 48.01
C TYR A 16 31.27 -33.00 48.02
N GLN A 17 30.27 -32.36 48.67
CA GLN A 17 29.25 -32.81 49.64
C GLN A 17 27.93 -31.97 49.61
N HIS A 18 26.92 -32.41 50.39
CA HIS A 18 25.54 -31.92 50.49
C HIS A 18 25.33 -30.51 51.10
N THR A 19 24.14 -29.92 50.88
CA THR A 19 23.23 -29.52 52.00
C THR A 19 21.76 -29.29 51.58
N ARG A 20 20.82 -29.84 52.37
CA ARG A 20 19.45 -29.33 52.61
C ARG A 20 19.34 -29.08 54.13
N PRO A 21 18.67 -28.01 54.60
CA PRO A 21 17.41 -28.16 55.37
C PRO A 21 16.44 -26.97 55.11
N LEU A 22 15.19 -26.87 55.59
CA LEU A 22 14.24 -27.78 56.28
C LEU A 22 12.78 -27.34 55.90
N ALA A 23 11.78 -27.63 56.73
CA ALA A 23 10.41 -27.06 56.65
C ALA A 23 9.90 -26.63 58.04
N HIS A 24 8.98 -25.65 58.10
CA HIS A 24 8.00 -25.39 59.19
C HIS A 24 6.85 -24.57 58.56
N VAL A 25 5.58 -25.00 58.52
CA VAL A 25 4.54 -25.26 59.56
C VAL A 25 3.47 -24.13 59.58
N LEU A 26 2.20 -24.56 59.58
CA LEU A 26 0.90 -23.84 59.50
C LEU A 26 0.50 -23.20 60.88
N PRO A 27 -0.74 -22.71 61.21
CA PRO A 27 -2.04 -22.78 60.48
C PRO A 27 -3.10 -21.62 60.65
N GLY A 28 -4.22 -21.76 59.89
CA GLY A 28 -5.59 -21.29 60.23
C GLY A 28 -5.95 -19.82 59.91
N THR A 29 -7.22 -19.36 59.82
CA THR A 29 -8.60 -19.95 59.75
C THR A 29 -9.60 -18.78 59.51
N GLN A 30 -10.87 -18.89 59.03
CA GLN A 30 -11.79 -19.97 58.59
C GLN A 30 -12.90 -19.35 57.69
N GLY A 31 -13.64 -20.13 56.88
CA GLY A 31 -14.86 -19.65 56.17
C GLY A 31 -15.53 -20.73 55.30
N ARG A 32 -16.82 -21.03 55.51
CA ARG A 32 -17.49 -22.24 54.98
C ARG A 32 -18.51 -21.96 53.84
N HIS A 33 -18.48 -22.86 52.84
CA HIS A 33 -19.58 -23.53 52.10
C HIS A 33 -21.05 -23.31 52.53
N PRO A 34 -22.06 -23.48 51.62
CA PRO A 34 -22.24 -24.75 50.85
C PRO A 34 -22.84 -24.74 49.43
N TYR A 35 -22.80 -25.95 48.86
CA TYR A 35 -23.43 -26.46 47.63
C TYR A 35 -24.96 -26.25 47.52
N ILE A 36 -25.45 -26.14 46.29
CA ILE A 36 -26.62 -26.91 45.79
C ILE A 36 -26.28 -27.45 44.40
N ALA A 37 -26.67 -28.69 44.09
CA ALA A 37 -26.56 -29.31 42.78
C ALA A 37 -27.93 -29.76 42.27
N SER A 38 -28.19 -29.65 40.96
CA SER A 38 -29.16 -30.50 40.25
C SER A 38 -28.91 -30.47 38.73
N SER A 39 -29.17 -31.61 38.09
CA SER A 39 -29.05 -31.90 36.65
C SER A 39 -30.33 -32.68 36.24
N PRO A 40 -30.50 -33.25 35.02
CA PRO A 40 -29.83 -33.02 33.73
C PRO A 40 -30.78 -32.96 32.50
N SER A 41 -30.19 -32.72 31.31
CA SER A 41 -30.49 -33.35 29.99
C SER A 41 -31.89 -33.34 29.35
N ARG A 42 -31.94 -32.93 28.07
CA ARG A 42 -32.67 -33.64 26.98
C ARG A 42 -31.98 -33.42 25.63
N LEU A 43 -31.82 -34.51 24.87
CA LEU A 43 -31.09 -34.58 23.59
C LEU A 43 -31.87 -35.53 22.66
N ILE A 44 -32.57 -35.01 21.65
CA ILE A 44 -33.38 -35.72 20.64
C ILE A 44 -33.53 -34.77 19.44
N SER A 45 -33.39 -35.11 18.15
CA SER A 45 -32.72 -36.23 17.44
C SER A 45 -32.72 -35.90 15.93
N GLU A 46 -31.68 -36.26 15.18
CA GLU A 46 -31.73 -36.29 13.71
C GLU A 46 -32.65 -37.42 13.20
N PRO A 47 -33.28 -37.29 12.02
CA PRO A 47 -33.76 -38.42 11.23
C PRO A 47 -32.80 -38.74 10.07
N SER A 48 -32.27 -39.95 10.07
CA SER A 48 -31.33 -40.48 9.07
C SER A 48 -32.04 -41.14 7.87
N LEU A 49 -31.28 -41.34 6.77
CA LEU A 49 -31.72 -42.09 5.59
C LEU A 49 -32.17 -43.52 5.93
N ALA A 50 -33.25 -43.98 5.32
CA ALA A 50 -33.55 -45.40 5.16
C ALA A 50 -33.96 -45.71 3.70
N VAL A 51 -33.26 -46.66 3.08
CA VAL A 51 -33.51 -47.15 1.72
C VAL A 51 -34.47 -48.33 1.76
N LEU A 52 -35.44 -48.41 0.85
CA LEU A 52 -36.02 -49.70 0.44
C LEU A 52 -36.47 -49.69 -1.03
N LYS A 53 -35.94 -50.65 -1.81
CA LYS A 53 -36.28 -50.90 -3.22
C LYS A 53 -37.51 -51.81 -3.36
N LYS A 54 -38.39 -51.49 -4.31
CA LYS A 54 -39.28 -52.35 -5.15
C LYS A 54 -40.44 -51.46 -5.65
N GLY A 55 -40.90 -51.47 -6.90
CA GLY A 55 -40.47 -52.18 -8.10
C GLY A 55 -41.64 -52.41 -9.06
N VAL A 56 -41.43 -52.15 -10.36
CA VAL A 56 -42.20 -52.67 -11.51
C VAL A 56 -43.56 -51.99 -11.87
N ALA A 57 -43.46 -51.04 -12.80
CA ALA A 57 -44.17 -50.98 -14.10
C ALA A 57 -45.56 -50.32 -14.32
N ARG A 58 -45.60 -49.71 -15.52
CA ARG A 58 -46.68 -49.45 -16.50
C ARG A 58 -47.34 -48.07 -16.63
N GLU A 59 -47.61 -47.78 -17.90
CA GLU A 59 -48.03 -46.50 -18.48
C GLU A 59 -49.52 -46.21 -18.25
N GLY A 60 -49.90 -44.95 -18.38
CA GLY A 60 -51.30 -44.52 -18.45
C GLY A 60 -51.42 -43.02 -18.69
N ALA A 61 -51.73 -42.61 -19.92
CA ALA A 61 -52.06 -41.22 -20.24
C ALA A 61 -53.47 -40.87 -19.75
N GLY A 62 -53.70 -39.63 -19.31
CA GLY A 62 -55.02 -39.21 -18.78
C GLY A 62 -55.14 -37.72 -18.48
N THR A 63 -55.71 -37.01 -19.43
CA THR A 63 -56.17 -35.61 -19.39
C THR A 63 -56.84 -35.11 -18.10
N GLY A 64 -56.39 -33.94 -17.61
CA GLY A 64 -57.24 -32.80 -17.25
C GLY A 64 -58.07 -32.81 -15.95
N ILE A 65 -58.01 -31.70 -15.20
CA ILE A 65 -59.13 -30.82 -14.77
C ILE A 65 -58.61 -29.82 -13.74
N CYS A 66 -58.93 -28.53 -13.92
CA CYS A 66 -58.66 -27.50 -12.93
C CYS A 66 -59.68 -27.56 -11.78
N GLN A 67 -59.23 -27.63 -10.53
CA GLN A 67 -60.00 -27.16 -9.38
C GLN A 67 -59.12 -26.36 -8.43
N ALA A 68 -59.63 -25.22 -7.96
CA ALA A 68 -58.92 -24.26 -7.14
C ALA A 68 -58.89 -24.70 -5.66
N LEU A 69 -57.76 -24.45 -4.99
CA LEU A 69 -57.66 -24.56 -3.53
C LEU A 69 -57.90 -23.17 -2.88
N PRO A 70 -58.44 -23.10 -1.63
CA PRO A 70 -58.97 -21.86 -1.10
C PRO A 70 -57.89 -20.87 -0.64
N LYS A 71 -58.11 -19.58 -0.91
CA LYS A 71 -57.34 -18.47 -0.31
C LYS A 71 -57.79 -18.21 1.12
N SER A 72 -57.04 -18.68 2.12
CA SER A 72 -57.06 -18.09 3.48
C SER A 72 -55.90 -18.60 4.34
N VAL A 73 -55.39 -17.73 5.22
CA VAL A 73 -54.38 -18.01 6.27
C VAL A 73 -52.94 -18.22 5.75
N VAL A 74 -52.25 -17.13 5.39
CA VAL A 74 -51.19 -16.52 6.23
C VAL A 74 -51.19 -15.01 5.94
N ALA A 75 -51.89 -14.24 6.76
CA ALA A 75 -51.71 -12.79 6.81
C ALA A 75 -50.65 -12.48 7.89
N ALA A 76 -49.38 -12.68 7.56
CA ALA A 76 -48.29 -12.15 8.37
C ALA A 76 -48.24 -10.64 8.15
N ALA A 77 -48.22 -9.86 9.22
CA ALA A 77 -48.27 -8.40 9.14
C ALA A 77 -47.06 -7.86 8.38
N ALA A 78 -47.30 -7.28 7.21
CA ALA A 78 -46.36 -6.36 6.60
C ALA A 78 -46.31 -5.11 7.49
N VAL A 79 -45.36 -5.10 8.43
CA VAL A 79 -44.87 -3.85 9.01
C VAL A 79 -44.29 -3.09 7.82
N ALA A 80 -44.97 -2.02 7.40
CA ALA A 80 -44.43 -1.12 6.42
C ALA A 80 -43.13 -0.56 7.00
N ALA A 81 -42.00 -0.94 6.41
CA ALA A 81 -40.75 -0.24 6.68
C ALA A 81 -40.98 1.25 6.36
N GLU A 82 -40.55 2.12 7.26
CA GLU A 82 -40.42 3.53 6.92
C GLU A 82 -39.56 3.64 5.65
N PRO A 83 -39.84 4.58 4.74
CA PRO A 83 -39.07 4.68 3.51
C PRO A 83 -37.60 4.94 3.88
N GLU A 84 -36.73 3.97 3.60
CA GLU A 84 -35.29 4.16 3.74
C GLU A 84 -34.91 5.36 2.88
N VAL A 85 -34.45 6.44 3.54
CA VAL A 85 -33.95 7.64 2.86
C VAL A 85 -32.87 7.20 1.89
N SER A 86 -32.97 7.67 0.64
CA SER A 86 -32.05 7.28 -0.41
C SER A 86 -30.61 7.53 0.01
N ALA A 87 -29.70 6.64 -0.39
CA ALA A 87 -28.28 6.82 -0.09
C ALA A 87 -27.74 8.14 -0.68
N PHE A 88 -28.29 8.56 -1.81
CA PHE A 88 -28.00 9.85 -2.41
C PHE A 88 -28.68 11.02 -1.67
N GLU A 89 -29.90 10.86 -1.17
CA GLU A 89 -30.59 11.90 -0.40
C GLU A 89 -29.82 12.30 0.86
N GLU A 90 -29.18 11.38 1.59
CA GLU A 90 -28.36 11.75 2.77
C GLU A 90 -27.05 12.46 2.39
N LEU A 91 -26.43 12.07 1.27
CA LEU A 91 -25.22 12.72 0.72
C LEU A 91 -25.54 14.12 0.16
N ALA A 92 -26.74 14.30 -0.40
CA ALA A 92 -27.25 15.59 -0.86
C ALA A 92 -27.86 16.43 0.28
N ALA A 93 -28.33 15.83 1.38
CA ALA A 93 -29.01 16.56 2.46
C ALA A 93 -28.16 17.69 3.06
N GLY A 94 -28.80 18.81 3.36
CA GLY A 94 -28.21 19.94 4.07
C GLY A 94 -27.35 20.88 3.19
N THR A 95 -27.09 22.09 3.69
CA THR A 95 -26.26 23.10 3.02
C THR A 95 -24.85 23.21 3.59
N GLU A 96 -24.59 22.56 4.72
CA GLU A 96 -23.27 22.36 5.29
C GLU A 96 -22.33 21.67 4.30
N ARG A 97 -21.03 21.94 4.44
CA ARG A 97 -20.04 21.36 3.53
C ARG A 97 -19.77 19.91 3.89
N LYS A 98 -19.93 19.01 2.91
CA LYS A 98 -19.58 17.59 3.05
C LYS A 98 -18.39 17.22 2.16
N TYR A 99 -17.46 16.47 2.74
CA TYR A 99 -16.31 15.87 2.08
C TYR A 99 -16.56 14.36 1.98
N ILE A 100 -16.71 13.86 0.76
CA ILE A 100 -17.06 12.46 0.48
C ILE A 100 -15.83 11.78 -0.12
N MET A 101 -15.35 10.71 0.51
CA MET A 101 -14.13 10.03 0.11
C MET A 101 -14.45 8.62 -0.39
N ILE A 102 -14.18 8.34 -1.66
CA ILE A 102 -14.44 7.02 -2.26
C ILE A 102 -13.11 6.27 -2.39
N SER A 103 -12.99 5.18 -1.63
CA SER A 103 -11.75 4.38 -1.57
C SER A 103 -12.00 2.87 -1.62
N GLY A 104 -10.95 2.10 -1.92
CA GLY A 104 -11.01 0.66 -2.13
C GLY A 104 -10.03 0.17 -3.19
N LYS A 105 -10.16 -1.11 -3.56
CA LYS A 105 -9.19 -1.85 -4.39
C LYS A 105 -8.93 -1.16 -5.75
N GLY A 106 -7.75 -1.41 -6.33
CA GLY A 106 -7.46 -1.01 -7.70
C GLY A 106 -8.40 -1.71 -8.70
N GLY A 107 -9.00 -0.95 -9.63
CA GLY A 107 -9.87 -1.51 -10.69
C GLY A 107 -11.37 -1.60 -10.39
N VAL A 108 -11.83 -1.22 -9.18
CA VAL A 108 -13.27 -1.26 -8.82
C VAL A 108 -14.12 -0.16 -9.47
N GLY A 109 -13.50 0.82 -10.14
CA GLY A 109 -14.17 1.95 -10.78
C GLY A 109 -14.35 3.19 -9.88
N LYS A 110 -13.45 3.42 -8.92
CA LYS A 110 -13.48 4.57 -8.01
C LYS A 110 -13.63 5.90 -8.74
N THR A 111 -12.78 6.19 -9.73
CA THR A 111 -12.82 7.45 -10.49
C THR A 111 -14.17 7.71 -11.13
N SER A 112 -14.76 6.71 -11.77
CA SER A 112 -16.10 6.80 -12.36
C SER A 112 -17.20 6.94 -11.30
N LEU A 113 -17.07 6.30 -10.13
CA LEU A 113 -17.99 6.48 -8.99
C LEU A 113 -17.90 7.91 -8.42
N SER A 114 -16.69 8.42 -8.21
CA SER A 114 -16.41 9.76 -7.70
C SER A 114 -16.92 10.85 -8.66
N ALA A 115 -16.57 10.75 -9.94
CA ALA A 115 -17.01 11.70 -10.96
C ALA A 115 -18.54 11.65 -11.18
N SER A 116 -19.16 10.46 -11.20
CA SER A 116 -20.62 10.34 -11.32
C SER A 116 -21.38 10.82 -10.09
N LEU A 117 -20.84 10.62 -8.88
CA LEU A 117 -21.41 11.20 -7.66
C LEU A 117 -21.32 12.73 -7.70
N ALA A 118 -20.18 13.28 -8.09
CA ALA A 118 -19.97 14.72 -8.18
C ALA A 118 -20.91 15.39 -9.20
N ILE A 119 -21.08 14.78 -10.38
CA ILE A 119 -22.06 15.22 -11.39
C ILE A 119 -23.49 15.15 -10.86
N LYS A 120 -23.85 14.10 -10.12
CA LYS A 120 -25.20 13.99 -9.57
C LYS A 120 -25.46 14.99 -8.44
N LEU A 121 -24.48 15.25 -7.58
CA LEU A 121 -24.56 16.30 -6.54
C LEU A 121 -24.67 17.70 -7.18
N ALA A 122 -23.91 17.98 -8.24
CA ALA A 122 -24.03 19.21 -9.00
C ALA A 122 -25.42 19.35 -9.66
N ALA A 123 -25.97 18.26 -10.22
CA ALA A 123 -27.33 18.22 -10.76
C ALA A 123 -28.43 18.41 -9.68
N ALA A 124 -28.15 18.07 -8.42
CA ALA A 124 -29.00 18.40 -7.28
C ALA A 124 -28.83 19.86 -6.78
N GLY A 125 -28.03 20.69 -7.46
CA GLY A 125 -27.82 22.10 -7.15
C GLY A 125 -26.64 22.41 -6.23
N HIS A 126 -25.83 21.41 -5.85
CA HIS A 126 -24.64 21.65 -5.03
C HIS A 126 -23.47 22.15 -5.87
N THR A 127 -22.93 23.32 -5.52
CA THR A 127 -21.57 23.71 -5.93
C THR A 127 -20.58 22.64 -5.49
N THR A 128 -20.05 21.88 -6.46
CA THR A 128 -19.33 20.63 -6.21
C THR A 128 -17.92 20.66 -6.80
N LEU A 129 -16.94 20.19 -6.04
CA LEU A 129 -15.57 19.96 -6.49
C LEU A 129 -15.29 18.45 -6.51
N VAL A 130 -14.88 17.90 -7.65
CA VAL A 130 -14.31 16.55 -7.73
C VAL A 130 -12.79 16.65 -7.79
N VAL A 131 -12.11 15.85 -6.97
CA VAL A 131 -10.67 15.88 -6.79
C VAL A 131 -10.10 14.50 -7.01
N SER A 132 -9.04 14.38 -7.80
CA SER A 132 -8.22 13.16 -7.83
C SER A 132 -6.88 13.41 -7.14
N THR A 133 -6.51 12.46 -6.28
CA THR A 133 -5.17 12.33 -5.73
C THR A 133 -4.45 11.10 -6.31
N ASP A 134 -4.94 10.53 -7.42
CA ASP A 134 -4.28 9.43 -8.12
C ASP A 134 -3.24 10.00 -9.10
N PRO A 135 -1.92 9.72 -8.91
CA PRO A 135 -0.87 10.21 -9.81
C PRO A 135 -0.95 9.63 -11.24
N ALA A 136 -1.91 8.74 -11.53
CA ALA A 136 -2.17 8.21 -12.86
C ALA A 136 -3.06 9.10 -13.76
N HIS A 137 -3.45 10.31 -13.32
CA HIS A 137 -4.27 11.28 -14.10
C HIS A 137 -5.58 10.70 -14.66
N SER A 138 -6.27 9.88 -13.85
CA SER A 138 -7.46 9.13 -14.25
C SER A 138 -8.75 9.95 -14.32
N LEU A 139 -8.81 11.14 -13.70
CA LEU A 139 -10.01 11.95 -13.62
C LEU A 139 -10.19 12.78 -14.88
N SER A 140 -9.11 13.34 -15.43
CA SER A 140 -9.12 14.04 -16.73
C SER A 140 -9.64 13.13 -17.85
N ASP A 141 -9.14 11.89 -17.91
CA ASP A 141 -9.62 10.84 -18.83
C ASP A 141 -11.11 10.48 -18.60
N SER A 142 -11.56 10.43 -17.35
CA SER A 142 -12.95 10.06 -17.04
C SER A 142 -13.94 11.19 -17.35
N LEU A 143 -13.54 12.46 -17.14
CA LEU A 143 -14.37 13.64 -17.41
C LEU A 143 -14.41 14.02 -18.89
N ASP A 144 -13.48 13.50 -19.69
CA ASP A 144 -13.23 13.91 -21.10
C ASP A 144 -12.81 15.39 -21.23
N GLN A 145 -12.15 15.91 -20.20
CA GLN A 145 -11.64 17.28 -20.11
C GLN A 145 -10.36 17.29 -19.28
N ASP A 146 -9.36 18.06 -19.71
CA ASP A 146 -8.13 18.26 -18.94
C ASP A 146 -8.42 19.07 -17.67
N VAL A 147 -8.13 18.46 -16.51
CA VAL A 147 -8.21 19.09 -15.18
C VAL A 147 -6.88 18.99 -14.42
N SER A 148 -5.77 18.67 -15.11
CA SER A 148 -4.44 18.44 -14.51
C SER A 148 -3.63 19.70 -14.22
N GLY A 149 -4.24 20.88 -14.33
CA GLY A 149 -3.58 22.19 -14.15
C GLY A 149 -3.29 22.61 -12.70
N GLY A 150 -3.37 21.70 -11.72
CA GLY A 150 -3.07 21.96 -10.30
C GLY A 150 -4.06 22.86 -9.55
N LYS A 151 -5.10 23.37 -10.23
CA LYS A 151 -6.11 24.31 -9.70
C LYS A 151 -7.52 23.88 -10.12
N PRO A 152 -8.59 24.25 -9.37
CA PRO A 152 -9.96 23.93 -9.74
C PRO A 152 -10.36 24.53 -11.10
N VAL A 153 -10.75 23.68 -12.05
CA VAL A 153 -11.23 24.07 -13.38
C VAL A 153 -12.73 23.77 -13.47
N PRO A 154 -13.59 24.71 -13.91
CA PRO A 154 -15.01 24.42 -14.16
C PRO A 154 -15.15 23.45 -15.34
N LEU A 155 -16.14 22.55 -15.29
CA LEU A 155 -16.37 21.63 -16.41
C LEU A 155 -17.07 22.35 -17.57
N GLU A 156 -16.57 22.15 -18.78
CA GLU A 156 -17.11 22.74 -20.00
C GLU A 156 -18.25 21.89 -20.59
N GLY A 157 -19.07 22.49 -21.45
CA GLY A 157 -20.18 21.79 -22.12
C GLY A 157 -21.35 21.41 -21.20
N THR A 158 -21.43 21.99 -19.99
CA THR A 158 -22.51 21.75 -19.04
C THR A 158 -22.84 23.02 -18.23
N ASP A 159 -24.11 23.22 -17.89
CA ASP A 159 -24.57 24.30 -17.01
C ASP A 159 -24.47 23.92 -15.50
N LEU A 160 -23.88 22.76 -15.18
CA LEU A 160 -23.77 22.26 -13.82
C LEU A 160 -22.70 23.02 -13.01
N PRO A 161 -22.95 23.32 -11.72
CA PRO A 161 -21.96 23.94 -10.84
C PRO A 161 -20.93 22.90 -10.36
N LEU A 162 -20.10 22.41 -11.29
CA LEU A 162 -19.10 21.37 -11.07
C LEU A 162 -17.70 21.82 -11.52
N TRP A 163 -16.72 21.57 -10.65
CA TRP A 163 -15.30 21.81 -10.88
C TRP A 163 -14.51 20.50 -10.73
N GLY A 164 -13.46 20.33 -11.54
CA GLY A 164 -12.48 19.26 -11.42
C GLY A 164 -11.13 19.78 -10.94
N LEU A 165 -10.38 18.94 -10.24
CA LEU A 165 -9.01 19.20 -9.81
C LEU A 165 -8.22 17.88 -9.78
N GLU A 166 -7.21 17.77 -10.62
CA GLU A 166 -6.09 16.84 -10.42
C GLU A 166 -4.93 17.60 -9.76
N VAL A 167 -4.42 17.06 -8.65
CA VAL A 167 -3.37 17.72 -7.88
C VAL A 167 -2.00 17.23 -8.32
N ASP A 168 -1.13 18.14 -8.75
CA ASP A 168 0.25 17.83 -9.14
C ASP A 168 1.17 17.66 -7.90
N PRO A 169 1.76 16.47 -7.68
CA PRO A 169 2.73 16.23 -6.61
C PRO A 169 4.05 17.00 -6.78
N GLU A 170 4.46 17.29 -8.03
CA GLU A 170 5.71 18.01 -8.32
C GLU A 170 5.58 19.51 -8.02
N GLU A 171 4.44 20.14 -8.35
CA GLU A 171 4.15 21.53 -7.98
C GLU A 171 4.21 21.72 -6.45
N ALA A 172 3.61 20.82 -5.67
CA ALA A 172 3.67 20.82 -4.21
C ALA A 172 5.11 20.78 -3.67
N THR A 173 5.97 19.99 -4.30
CA THR A 173 7.40 19.91 -3.97
C THR A 173 8.16 21.19 -4.36
N SER A 174 7.75 21.85 -5.45
CA SER A 174 8.34 23.12 -5.90
C SER A 174 8.00 24.30 -4.98
N GLU A 175 6.77 24.37 -4.46
CA GLU A 175 6.38 25.36 -3.44
C GLU A 175 7.21 25.22 -2.17
N PHE A 176 7.45 23.99 -1.70
CA PHE A 176 8.30 23.79 -0.51
C PHE A 176 9.75 24.26 -0.71
N LYS A 177 10.32 23.98 -1.89
CA LYS A 177 11.65 24.52 -2.26
C LYS A 177 11.63 26.05 -2.29
N THR A 178 10.52 26.66 -2.69
CA THR A 178 10.34 28.12 -2.73
C THR A 178 10.31 28.73 -1.32
N TYR A 179 9.70 28.06 -0.32
CA TYR A 179 9.81 28.49 1.09
C TYR A 179 11.24 28.47 1.65
N SER A 180 12.14 27.72 1.01
CA SER A 180 13.53 27.53 1.44
C SER A 180 14.56 28.40 0.69
N GLN A 181 14.30 28.74 -0.57
CA GLN A 181 15.30 29.31 -1.49
C GLN A 181 15.64 30.81 -1.36
N GLU A 182 15.04 31.57 -0.42
CA GLU A 182 15.42 32.98 -0.16
C GLU A 182 16.82 33.16 0.50
N SER A 183 17.62 32.09 0.60
CA SER A 183 18.83 31.99 1.44
C SER A 183 20.15 32.13 0.66
N LYS A 184 20.35 33.20 -0.12
CA LYS A 184 21.64 33.52 -0.78
C LYS A 184 22.40 34.65 -0.07
N THR A 185 22.97 34.35 1.09
CA THR A 185 23.77 35.31 1.90
C THR A 185 25.18 34.79 2.25
N GLY A 186 25.80 34.02 1.34
CA GLY A 186 27.11 33.39 1.58
C GLY A 186 28.34 34.31 1.47
N GLU A 187 28.27 35.39 0.69
CA GLU A 187 29.45 36.23 0.39
C GLU A 187 29.89 37.12 1.57
N GLN A 188 28.95 37.78 2.25
CA GLN A 188 29.28 38.80 3.27
C GLN A 188 30.00 38.23 4.51
N VAL A 189 29.80 36.95 4.82
CA VAL A 189 30.46 36.30 5.97
C VAL A 189 31.85 35.77 5.62
N GLN A 190 32.11 35.41 4.35
CA GLN A 190 33.46 35.02 3.92
C GLN A 190 34.48 36.14 4.16
N ASP A 191 34.11 37.39 3.87
CA ASP A 191 35.01 38.53 4.07
C ASP A 191 35.20 38.88 5.56
N PHE A 192 34.15 38.81 6.39
CA PHE A 192 34.29 39.01 7.84
C PHE A 192 35.16 37.93 8.50
N MET A 193 34.94 36.64 8.16
CA MET A 193 35.74 35.54 8.74
C MET A 193 37.17 35.47 8.17
N ARG A 194 37.40 35.94 6.95
CA ARG A 194 38.77 36.22 6.43
C ARG A 194 39.48 37.28 7.25
N GLY A 195 38.79 38.37 7.62
CA GLY A 195 39.35 39.48 8.39
C GLY A 195 39.89 39.10 9.78
N ILE A 196 39.34 38.04 10.40
CA ILE A 196 39.76 37.52 11.72
C ILE A 196 40.61 36.23 11.64
N GLY A 197 41.15 35.90 10.47
CA GLY A 197 42.05 34.75 10.29
C GLY A 197 41.38 33.37 10.30
N MET A 198 40.05 33.29 10.39
CA MET A 198 39.28 32.03 10.41
C MET A 198 38.72 31.63 9.04
N GLY A 199 39.08 32.32 7.95
CA GLY A 199 38.58 32.07 6.59
C GLY A 199 38.75 30.62 6.09
N MET A 200 39.76 29.90 6.60
CA MET A 200 39.97 28.48 6.26
C MET A 200 38.88 27.57 6.87
N VAL A 201 38.50 27.84 8.13
CA VAL A 201 37.43 27.13 8.85
C VAL A 201 36.05 27.52 8.28
N ALA A 202 35.87 28.82 7.97
CA ALA A 202 34.65 29.34 7.36
C ALA A 202 34.30 28.65 6.04
N ASN A 203 35.26 28.56 5.11
CA ASN A 203 35.05 27.90 3.82
C ASN A 203 34.81 26.39 4.00
N GLN A 204 35.56 25.73 4.88
CA GLN A 204 35.38 24.30 5.14
C GLN A 204 34.00 23.96 5.71
N LEU A 205 33.43 24.83 6.54
CA LEU A 205 32.10 24.65 7.12
C LEU A 205 30.97 25.10 6.19
N ALA A 206 31.13 26.16 5.41
CA ALA A 206 30.14 26.58 4.40
C ALA A 206 29.92 25.49 3.32
N ASP A 207 30.99 24.82 2.91
CA ASP A 207 30.97 23.62 2.04
C ASP A 207 30.11 22.46 2.58
N LEU A 208 29.80 22.41 3.88
CA LEU A 208 28.99 21.35 4.47
C LEU A 208 27.52 21.41 4.03
N LYS A 209 27.08 22.58 3.50
CA LYS A 209 25.75 22.76 2.91
C LYS A 209 24.62 22.28 3.85
N LEU A 210 24.76 22.48 5.16
CA LEU A 210 23.78 22.05 6.16
C LEU A 210 22.39 22.66 5.94
N GLY A 211 22.31 23.84 5.33
CA GLY A 211 21.05 24.43 4.87
C GLY A 211 20.28 23.51 3.90
N GLU A 212 20.97 22.78 3.01
CA GLU A 212 20.31 21.84 2.08
C GLU A 212 19.56 20.70 2.81
N LEU A 213 19.91 20.37 4.06
CA LEU A 213 19.15 19.41 4.87
C LEU A 213 17.88 20.04 5.46
N LEU A 214 17.89 21.35 5.74
CA LEU A 214 16.71 22.12 6.19
C LEU A 214 15.78 22.50 5.04
N ASP A 215 16.30 22.44 3.82
CA ASP A 215 15.63 22.78 2.57
C ASP A 215 15.25 21.51 1.75
N THR A 216 15.61 20.33 2.24
CA THR A 216 15.12 19.05 1.70
C THR A 216 13.68 18.82 2.21
N PRO A 217 12.68 18.65 1.33
CA PRO A 217 11.30 18.38 1.75
C PRO A 217 11.23 17.05 2.51
N PRO A 218 10.46 16.96 3.62
CA PRO A 218 10.14 15.66 4.20
C PRO A 218 9.45 14.76 3.16
N PRO A 219 9.73 13.46 3.14
CA PRO A 219 9.12 12.52 2.20
C PRO A 219 7.64 12.29 2.56
N GLY A 220 6.77 12.19 1.55
CA GLY A 220 5.31 12.17 1.76
C GLY A 220 4.70 13.55 2.01
N LEU A 221 5.50 14.62 1.88
CA LEU A 221 5.02 15.99 1.89
C LEU A 221 4.12 16.27 0.68
N ASP A 222 4.42 15.68 -0.47
CA ASP A 222 3.69 15.84 -1.72
C ASP A 222 2.21 15.43 -1.56
N GLU A 223 1.91 14.24 -1.05
CA GLU A 223 0.52 13.84 -0.83
C GLU A 223 -0.17 14.63 0.31
N ALA A 224 0.58 15.05 1.35
CA ALA A 224 0.05 15.85 2.45
C ALA A 224 -0.26 17.31 2.04
N VAL A 225 0.62 17.94 1.25
CA VAL A 225 0.42 19.27 0.66
C VAL A 225 -0.70 19.22 -0.37
N ALA A 226 -0.76 18.17 -1.20
CA ALA A 226 -1.86 17.98 -2.14
C ALA A 226 -3.22 18.00 -1.44
N THR A 227 -3.35 17.24 -0.36
CA THR A 227 -4.57 17.21 0.46
C THR A 227 -4.86 18.57 1.13
N ALA A 228 -3.82 19.26 1.62
CA ALA A 228 -3.95 20.59 2.20
C ALA A 228 -4.36 21.67 1.19
N LYS A 229 -3.86 21.59 -0.06
CA LYS A 229 -4.28 22.45 -1.19
C LYS A 229 -5.76 22.29 -1.48
N VAL A 230 -6.29 21.06 -1.44
CA VAL A 230 -7.72 20.82 -1.66
C VAL A 230 -8.58 21.51 -0.61
N VAL A 231 -8.21 21.44 0.67
CA VAL A 231 -8.93 22.17 1.74
C VAL A 231 -8.81 23.69 1.53
N GLN A 232 -7.63 24.20 1.18
CA GLN A 232 -7.43 25.62 0.84
C GLN A 232 -8.32 26.06 -0.33
N PHE A 233 -8.40 25.30 -1.42
CA PHE A 233 -9.23 25.63 -2.57
C PHE A 233 -10.72 25.50 -2.26
N ALA A 234 -11.12 24.54 -1.43
CA ALA A 234 -12.48 24.42 -0.95
C ALA A 234 -12.88 25.65 -0.09
N GLU A 235 -11.99 26.15 0.77
CA GLU A 235 -12.22 27.32 1.63
C GLU A 235 -12.07 28.67 0.90
N SER A 236 -11.33 28.71 -0.21
CA SER A 236 -11.12 29.94 -0.99
C SER A 236 -12.41 30.43 -1.66
N ALA A 237 -12.71 31.72 -1.49
CA ALA A 237 -13.80 32.39 -2.20
C ALA A 237 -13.45 32.76 -3.65
N GLU A 238 -12.23 32.49 -4.11
CA GLU A 238 -11.70 32.80 -5.46
C GLU A 238 -12.44 32.04 -6.57
N TYR A 239 -12.80 30.78 -6.33
CA TYR A 239 -13.43 29.90 -7.32
C TYR A 239 -14.95 29.86 -7.13
N ALA A 240 -15.40 29.16 -6.08
CA ALA A 240 -16.81 29.07 -5.71
C ALA A 240 -16.94 28.63 -4.23
N ARG A 241 -18.10 28.88 -3.61
CA ARG A 241 -18.39 28.32 -2.29
C ARG A 241 -18.82 26.86 -2.41
N PHE A 242 -17.83 25.96 -2.44
CA PHE A 242 -18.08 24.53 -2.52
C PHE A 242 -18.86 24.01 -1.30
N SER A 243 -19.96 23.32 -1.58
CA SER A 243 -20.82 22.65 -0.60
C SER A 243 -20.61 21.13 -0.58
N ARG A 244 -20.11 20.56 -1.67
CA ARG A 244 -19.72 19.16 -1.77
C ARG A 244 -18.31 19.04 -2.35
N ILE A 245 -17.47 18.23 -1.73
CA ILE A 245 -16.13 17.91 -2.23
C ILE A 245 -16.05 16.38 -2.30
N VAL A 246 -15.79 15.82 -3.48
CA VAL A 246 -15.69 14.38 -3.71
C VAL A 246 -14.23 14.03 -4.03
N PHE A 247 -13.62 13.21 -3.18
CA PHE A 247 -12.26 12.69 -3.39
C PHE A 247 -12.30 11.33 -4.08
N ASP A 248 -11.71 11.25 -5.28
CA ASP A 248 -11.21 10.00 -5.85
C ASP A 248 -9.84 9.69 -5.24
N THR A 249 -9.81 8.74 -4.31
CA THR A 249 -8.58 8.38 -3.61
C THR A 249 -7.82 7.30 -4.37
N ALA A 250 -6.51 7.22 -4.15
CA ALA A 250 -5.68 6.10 -4.57
C ALA A 250 -6.16 4.74 -3.98
N PRO A 251 -5.62 3.58 -4.41
CA PRO A 251 -6.02 2.27 -3.88
C PRO A 251 -5.89 2.11 -2.36
N THR A 252 -6.60 1.13 -1.78
CA THR A 252 -6.74 0.81 -0.35
C THR A 252 -5.52 1.14 0.51
N GLY A 253 -4.37 0.48 0.24
CA GLY A 253 -3.14 0.67 1.02
C GLY A 253 -2.53 2.07 0.91
N HIS A 254 -2.71 2.75 -0.23
CA HIS A 254 -2.26 4.15 -0.40
C HIS A 254 -3.23 5.15 0.26
N THR A 255 -4.53 4.84 0.36
CA THR A 255 -5.45 5.70 1.14
C THR A 255 -5.17 5.60 2.63
N LEU A 256 -4.89 4.40 3.16
CA LEU A 256 -4.45 4.27 4.56
C LEU A 256 -3.11 4.99 4.81
N ARG A 257 -2.18 4.99 3.84
CA ARG A 257 -0.98 5.84 3.87
C ARG A 257 -1.38 7.32 3.93
N LEU A 258 -2.22 7.81 3.03
CA LEU A 258 -2.72 9.20 3.00
C LEU A 258 -3.35 9.66 4.32
N LEU A 259 -4.09 8.78 5.00
CA LEU A 259 -4.69 9.05 6.31
C LEU A 259 -3.67 9.13 7.45
N SER A 260 -2.53 8.42 7.33
CA SER A 260 -1.43 8.43 8.30
C SER A 260 -0.34 9.49 8.04
N LEU A 261 -0.20 9.96 6.80
CA LEU A 261 0.83 10.95 6.41
C LEU A 261 0.75 12.29 7.14
N PRO A 262 -0.44 12.86 7.47
CA PRO A 262 -0.53 14.08 8.25
C PRO A 262 0.22 14.03 9.59
N ASP A 263 0.23 12.88 10.28
CA ASP A 263 0.97 12.70 11.54
C ASP A 263 2.49 12.77 11.33
N PHE A 264 2.97 12.13 10.27
CA PHE A 264 4.38 12.15 9.87
C PHE A 264 4.85 13.57 9.53
N VAL A 265 4.10 14.27 8.67
CA VAL A 265 4.49 15.58 8.16
C VAL A 265 4.28 16.67 9.21
N GLU A 266 3.23 16.61 10.03
CA GLU A 266 3.03 17.53 11.18
C GLU A 266 4.23 17.45 12.15
N SER A 267 4.66 16.24 12.50
CA SER A 267 5.80 15.99 13.39
C SER A 267 7.12 16.48 12.78
N SER A 268 7.39 16.12 11.52
CA SER A 268 8.61 16.52 10.80
C SER A 268 8.71 18.04 10.62
N LEU A 269 7.63 18.71 10.20
CA LEU A 269 7.57 20.17 10.13
C LEU A 269 7.75 20.81 11.51
N GLY A 270 7.16 20.23 12.56
CA GLY A 270 7.31 20.72 13.93
C GLY A 270 8.76 20.72 14.40
N LYS A 271 9.52 19.67 14.04
CA LYS A 271 10.96 19.58 14.30
C LYS A 271 11.75 20.63 13.51
N ILE A 272 11.47 20.81 12.22
CA ILE A 272 12.10 21.84 11.37
C ILE A 272 11.82 23.26 11.91
N ILE A 273 10.57 23.55 12.28
CA ILE A 273 10.15 24.84 12.86
C ILE A 273 10.87 25.09 14.19
N ARG A 274 10.92 24.11 15.10
CA ARG A 274 11.63 24.20 16.39
C ARG A 274 13.12 24.46 16.17
N LEU A 275 13.73 23.83 15.17
CA LEU A 275 15.12 24.03 14.79
C LEU A 275 15.36 25.44 14.24
N ARG A 276 14.57 25.90 13.26
CA ARG A 276 14.69 27.25 12.67
C ARG A 276 14.46 28.36 13.71
N LYS A 277 13.50 28.22 14.63
CA LYS A 277 13.29 29.16 15.75
C LYS A 277 14.51 29.25 16.68
N LYS A 278 15.13 28.11 17.00
CA LYS A 278 16.38 28.09 17.79
C LYS A 278 17.56 28.71 17.04
N LEU A 279 17.66 28.49 15.73
CA LEU A 279 18.67 29.13 14.87
C LEU A 279 18.47 30.65 14.74
N ALA A 280 17.23 31.15 14.73
CA ALA A 280 16.95 32.58 14.71
C ALA A 280 17.56 33.32 15.93
N GLY A 281 17.46 32.71 17.12
CA GLY A 281 18.09 33.21 18.35
C GLY A 281 19.60 32.91 18.48
N ALA A 282 20.20 32.18 17.53
CA ALA A 282 21.60 31.79 17.60
C ALA A 282 22.54 32.91 17.11
N THR A 283 23.83 32.76 17.42
CA THR A 283 24.86 33.72 16.97
C THR A 283 24.97 33.76 15.44
N ALA A 284 25.45 34.88 14.89
CA ALA A 284 25.61 35.05 13.44
C ALA A 284 26.51 33.96 12.81
N VAL A 285 27.48 33.45 13.57
CA VAL A 285 28.32 32.30 13.18
C VAL A 285 27.45 31.06 12.98
N VAL A 286 26.62 30.69 13.96
CA VAL A 286 25.75 29.50 13.86
C VAL A 286 24.72 29.64 12.74
N ARG A 287 24.10 30.81 12.58
CA ARG A 287 23.17 31.07 11.46
C ARG A 287 23.85 30.85 10.10
N SER A 288 25.07 31.37 9.93
CA SER A 288 25.87 31.17 8.71
C SER A 288 26.23 29.71 8.44
N LEU A 289 26.41 28.86 9.47
CA LEU A 289 26.72 27.42 9.29
C LEU A 289 25.53 26.65 8.69
N PHE A 290 24.31 27.03 9.05
CA PHE A 290 23.08 26.44 8.52
C PHE A 290 22.56 27.16 7.28
N GLY A 291 23.31 28.13 6.73
CA GLY A 291 22.89 28.92 5.57
C GLY A 291 21.64 29.79 5.82
N THR A 292 21.30 30.07 7.08
CA THR A 292 20.06 30.77 7.44
C THR A 292 20.25 32.29 7.42
N SER A 293 19.40 33.00 6.68
CA SER A 293 19.36 34.47 6.64
C SER A 293 18.61 35.06 7.85
N GLU A 294 18.71 36.37 8.08
CA GLU A 294 18.00 37.05 9.18
C GLU A 294 16.47 36.95 9.08
N LYS A 295 15.92 36.63 7.90
CA LYS A 295 14.48 36.42 7.68
C LYS A 295 13.93 35.07 8.18
N GLN A 296 14.52 34.45 9.20
CA GLN A 296 13.99 33.16 9.70
C GLN A 296 12.53 33.23 10.13
N ASP A 297 12.09 34.37 10.68
CA ASP A 297 10.70 34.56 11.12
C ASP A 297 9.69 34.45 9.97
N GLU A 298 10.03 34.95 8.77
CA GLU A 298 9.17 34.86 7.59
C GLU A 298 9.04 33.41 7.10
N THR A 299 10.16 32.68 7.03
CA THR A 299 10.16 31.25 6.66
C THR A 299 9.44 30.40 7.69
N VAL A 300 9.67 30.66 8.98
CA VAL A 300 8.98 29.98 10.10
C VAL A 300 7.48 30.20 10.03
N ALA A 301 7.01 31.43 9.80
CA ALA A 301 5.58 31.72 9.65
C ALA A 301 4.95 30.96 8.47
N LYS A 302 5.62 30.91 7.31
CA LYS A 302 5.15 30.14 6.14
C LYS A 302 5.06 28.63 6.45
N LEU A 303 6.05 28.07 7.16
CA LEU A 303 6.05 26.67 7.60
C LEU A 303 4.99 26.37 8.68
N GLU A 304 4.72 27.30 9.59
CA GLU A 304 3.66 27.17 10.59
C GLU A 304 2.26 27.17 9.96
N VAL A 305 2.02 28.01 8.95
CA VAL A 305 0.79 27.97 8.15
C VAL A 305 0.62 26.62 7.45
N LEU A 306 1.70 26.08 6.86
CA LEU A 306 1.67 24.75 6.24
C LEU A 306 1.38 23.64 7.26
N GLN A 307 2.06 23.63 8.42
CA GLN A 307 1.81 22.66 9.49
C GLN A 307 0.36 22.76 10.00
N HIS A 308 -0.17 23.98 10.16
CA HIS A 308 -1.55 24.20 10.58
C HIS A 308 -2.56 23.61 9.58
N ARG A 309 -2.36 23.83 8.27
CA ARG A 309 -3.23 23.25 7.22
C ARG A 309 -3.25 21.71 7.26
N ILE A 310 -2.09 21.08 7.46
CA ILE A 310 -1.99 19.61 7.59
C ILE A 310 -2.73 19.10 8.84
N ARG A 311 -2.67 19.85 9.95
CA ARG A 311 -3.47 19.57 11.16
C ARG A 311 -4.99 19.71 10.90
N VAL A 312 -5.40 20.71 10.12
CA VAL A 312 -6.82 20.89 9.72
C VAL A 312 -7.29 19.69 8.88
N VAL A 313 -6.53 19.26 7.87
CA VAL A 313 -6.81 18.04 7.07
C VAL A 313 -7.04 16.82 7.97
N LYS A 314 -6.13 16.56 8.91
CA LYS A 314 -6.23 15.45 9.88
C LYS A 314 -7.48 15.52 10.75
N SER A 315 -7.84 16.71 11.25
CA SER A 315 -9.06 16.89 12.04
C SER A 315 -10.33 16.74 11.20
N LEU A 316 -10.28 17.15 9.93
CA LEU A 316 -11.38 17.06 8.99
C LEU A 316 -11.74 15.61 8.69
N PHE A 317 -10.76 14.75 8.42
CA PHE A 317 -11.00 13.33 8.13
C PHE A 317 -11.63 12.54 9.29
N ARG A 318 -11.51 13.02 10.53
CA ARG A 318 -12.15 12.45 11.73
C ARG A 318 -13.46 13.14 12.12
N ASN A 319 -13.86 14.19 11.41
CA ASN A 319 -15.10 14.91 11.66
C ASN A 319 -16.30 14.14 11.08
N LYS A 320 -17.16 13.63 11.98
CA LYS A 320 -18.34 12.79 11.65
C LYS A 320 -19.52 13.55 11.02
N GLU A 321 -19.51 14.88 11.09
CA GLU A 321 -20.55 15.73 10.50
C GLU A 321 -20.15 16.18 9.08
N MET A 322 -18.86 16.50 8.90
CA MET A 322 -18.32 17.10 7.68
C MET A 322 -17.74 16.08 6.70
N THR A 323 -17.27 14.92 7.17
CA THR A 323 -16.61 13.91 6.33
C THR A 323 -17.41 12.62 6.32
N GLU A 324 -17.50 11.98 5.16
CA GLU A 324 -17.98 10.60 5.03
C GLU A 324 -17.10 9.79 4.08
N PHE A 325 -16.72 8.60 4.54
CA PHE A 325 -15.96 7.63 3.78
C PHE A 325 -16.92 6.58 3.19
N VAL A 326 -16.73 6.28 1.91
CA VAL A 326 -17.53 5.33 1.13
C VAL A 326 -16.58 4.27 0.57
N ILE A 327 -16.79 3.02 0.97
CA ILE A 327 -15.99 1.90 0.45
C ILE A 327 -16.53 1.53 -0.93
N ALA A 328 -15.66 1.48 -1.95
CA ALA A 328 -15.96 0.95 -3.26
C ALA A 328 -15.33 -0.43 -3.42
N THR A 329 -16.15 -1.43 -3.74
CA THR A 329 -15.73 -2.81 -3.94
C THR A 329 -16.35 -3.42 -5.20
N ILE A 330 -15.95 -4.64 -5.52
CA ILE A 330 -16.60 -5.49 -6.53
C ILE A 330 -17.06 -6.78 -5.85
N PRO A 331 -18.11 -7.45 -6.37
CA PRO A 331 -18.63 -8.70 -5.82
C PRO A 331 -17.70 -9.89 -6.16
N THR A 332 -16.52 -9.90 -5.54
CA THR A 332 -15.53 -10.99 -5.55
C THR A 332 -15.09 -11.23 -4.11
N TYR A 333 -14.80 -12.48 -3.74
CA TYR A 333 -14.60 -12.86 -2.34
C TYR A 333 -13.42 -12.10 -1.72
N MET A 334 -12.28 -12.07 -2.42
CA MET A 334 -11.09 -11.32 -2.01
C MET A 334 -11.32 -9.81 -1.89
N ALA A 335 -12.20 -9.21 -2.69
CA ALA A 335 -12.47 -7.77 -2.61
C ALA A 335 -13.41 -7.43 -1.45
N VAL A 336 -14.30 -8.35 -1.07
CA VAL A 336 -15.09 -8.26 0.17
C VAL A 336 -14.19 -8.38 1.39
N ASP A 337 -13.29 -9.37 1.44
CA ASP A 337 -12.32 -9.54 2.54
C ASP A 337 -11.40 -8.29 2.68
N GLU A 338 -10.87 -7.76 1.58
CA GLU A 338 -10.09 -6.51 1.58
C GLU A 338 -10.91 -5.30 2.07
N SER A 339 -12.20 -5.25 1.75
CA SER A 339 -13.12 -4.20 2.21
C SER A 339 -13.40 -4.29 3.72
N ALA A 340 -13.53 -5.52 4.26
CA ALA A 340 -13.66 -5.74 5.70
C ALA A 340 -12.40 -5.28 6.45
N ARG A 341 -11.21 -5.61 5.93
CA ARG A 341 -9.91 -5.13 6.47
C ARG A 341 -9.82 -3.60 6.43
N LEU A 342 -10.19 -2.96 5.31
CA LEU A 342 -10.26 -1.48 5.21
C LEU A 342 -11.21 -0.89 6.27
N LEU A 343 -12.41 -1.44 6.43
CA LEU A 343 -13.37 -0.95 7.42
C LEU A 343 -12.82 -1.05 8.86
N GLN A 344 -12.09 -2.11 9.19
CA GLN A 344 -11.43 -2.25 10.50
C GLN A 344 -10.39 -1.15 10.73
N SER A 345 -9.57 -0.82 9.72
CA SER A 345 -8.61 0.30 9.80
C SER A 345 -9.32 1.65 9.98
N LEU A 346 -10.37 1.94 9.19
CA LEU A 346 -11.15 3.18 9.31
C LEU A 346 -11.78 3.33 10.70
N ARG A 347 -12.31 2.22 11.26
CA ARG A 347 -12.86 2.19 12.63
C ARG A 347 -11.78 2.45 13.69
N LYS A 348 -10.59 1.84 13.55
CA LYS A 348 -9.42 2.06 14.43
C LYS A 348 -9.01 3.54 14.47
N ASP A 349 -9.00 4.20 13.32
CA ASP A 349 -8.59 5.61 13.18
C ASP A 349 -9.73 6.63 13.40
N ASN A 350 -10.92 6.15 13.80
CA ASN A 350 -12.15 6.93 14.06
C ASN A 350 -12.68 7.71 12.85
N ILE A 351 -12.50 7.17 11.64
CA ILE A 351 -12.96 7.77 10.39
C ILE A 351 -14.41 7.31 10.11
N PRO A 352 -15.35 8.23 9.85
CA PRO A 352 -16.76 7.89 9.61
C PRO A 352 -16.93 7.16 8.28
N CYS A 353 -17.32 5.88 8.32
CA CYS A 353 -17.68 5.08 7.16
C CYS A 353 -19.10 4.53 7.33
N LYS A 354 -20.03 4.95 6.47
CA LYS A 354 -21.46 4.53 6.53
C LYS A 354 -21.88 3.64 5.36
N ARG A 355 -21.15 3.69 4.23
CA ARG A 355 -21.62 3.19 2.94
C ARG A 355 -20.61 2.26 2.27
N ILE A 356 -21.12 1.24 1.60
CA ILE A 356 -20.33 0.39 0.69
C ILE A 356 -21.02 0.29 -0.67
N VAL A 357 -20.32 0.70 -1.72
CA VAL A 357 -20.73 0.54 -3.11
C VAL A 357 -20.15 -0.77 -3.64
N VAL A 358 -21.01 -1.73 -3.94
CA VAL A 358 -20.66 -2.95 -4.67
C VAL A 358 -20.88 -2.68 -6.16
N ASN A 359 -19.81 -2.39 -6.88
CA ASN A 359 -19.86 -2.04 -8.29
C ASN A 359 -19.70 -3.29 -9.21
N GLN A 360 -19.98 -3.13 -10.51
CA GLN A 360 -19.82 -4.18 -11.52
C GLN A 360 -20.71 -5.41 -11.30
N VAL A 361 -21.90 -5.21 -10.71
CA VAL A 361 -22.91 -6.27 -10.51
C VAL A 361 -23.55 -6.64 -11.84
N VAL A 362 -23.47 -7.90 -12.25
CA VAL A 362 -23.98 -8.40 -13.53
C VAL A 362 -25.51 -8.49 -13.50
N GLY A 363 -26.19 -7.50 -14.10
CA GLY A 363 -27.65 -7.52 -14.24
C GLY A 363 -28.16 -8.69 -15.09
N GLU A 364 -29.41 -9.10 -14.86
CA GLU A 364 -30.04 -10.23 -15.56
C GLU A 364 -30.10 -10.04 -17.09
N LYS A 365 -30.40 -8.82 -17.56
CA LYS A 365 -30.57 -8.49 -18.99
C LYS A 365 -29.33 -7.90 -19.68
N ALA A 366 -28.34 -7.44 -18.93
CA ALA A 366 -27.19 -6.69 -19.48
C ALA A 366 -25.95 -7.55 -19.77
N GLY A 367 -25.95 -8.83 -19.35
CA GLY A 367 -24.77 -9.70 -19.42
C GLY A 367 -24.22 -9.91 -20.83
N GLU A 368 -25.08 -10.15 -21.82
CA GLU A 368 -24.67 -10.41 -23.21
C GLU A 368 -24.02 -9.18 -23.86
N THR A 369 -24.58 -7.99 -23.66
CA THR A 369 -24.00 -6.74 -24.20
C THR A 369 -22.66 -6.43 -23.54
N TYR A 370 -22.53 -6.68 -22.23
CA TYR A 370 -21.25 -6.56 -21.53
C TYR A 370 -20.15 -7.44 -22.14
N VAL A 371 -20.42 -8.73 -22.43
CA VAL A 371 -19.39 -9.59 -23.03
C VAL A 371 -19.06 -9.13 -24.45
N ARG A 372 -20.05 -8.67 -25.23
CA ARG A 372 -19.81 -8.09 -26.57
C ARG A 372 -18.93 -6.84 -26.51
N MET A 373 -19.17 -5.94 -25.56
CA MET A 373 -18.29 -4.77 -25.36
C MET A 373 -16.89 -5.22 -24.94
N LYS A 374 -16.76 -6.15 -23.98
CA LYS A 374 -15.45 -6.62 -23.53
C LYS A 374 -14.64 -7.32 -24.62
N LEU A 375 -15.29 -8.05 -25.53
CA LEU A 375 -14.62 -8.60 -26.72
C LEU A 375 -14.11 -7.50 -27.65
N LYS A 376 -14.85 -6.39 -27.81
CA LYS A 376 -14.41 -5.22 -28.59
C LYS A 376 -13.24 -4.50 -27.93
N ASP A 377 -13.31 -4.21 -26.63
CA ASP A 377 -12.19 -3.63 -25.84
C ASP A 377 -10.94 -4.51 -25.93
N GLN A 378 -11.13 -5.83 -25.87
CA GLN A 378 -10.07 -6.82 -26.01
C GLN A 378 -9.45 -6.78 -27.40
N GLN A 379 -10.24 -6.74 -28.48
CA GLN A 379 -9.71 -6.62 -29.84
C GLN A 379 -8.87 -5.34 -30.00
N GLN A 380 -9.35 -4.20 -29.53
CA GLN A 380 -8.64 -2.91 -29.62
C GLN A 380 -7.34 -2.91 -28.80
N SER A 381 -7.41 -3.33 -27.53
CA SER A 381 -6.23 -3.39 -26.66
C SER A 381 -5.21 -4.44 -27.11
N MET A 382 -5.66 -5.58 -27.67
CA MET A 382 -4.76 -6.59 -28.22
C MET A 382 -4.07 -6.14 -29.52
N ALA A 383 -4.72 -5.28 -30.32
CA ALA A 383 -4.07 -4.60 -31.45
C ALA A 383 -3.03 -3.58 -30.95
N PHE A 384 -3.37 -2.71 -29.99
CA PHE A 384 -2.41 -1.80 -29.36
C PHE A 384 -1.19 -2.54 -28.78
N LEU A 385 -1.41 -3.65 -28.05
CA LEU A 385 -0.34 -4.51 -27.52
C LEU A 385 0.48 -5.24 -28.60
N ARG A 386 0.12 -5.17 -29.89
CA ARG A 386 0.92 -5.68 -31.03
C ARG A 386 1.65 -4.57 -31.76
N GLU A 387 1.10 -3.35 -31.75
CA GLU A 387 1.60 -2.18 -32.49
C GLU A 387 2.51 -1.27 -31.64
N ASP A 388 2.33 -1.25 -30.32
CA ASP A 388 3.14 -0.42 -29.41
C ASP A 388 4.65 -0.75 -29.53
N PRO A 389 5.53 0.24 -29.79
CA PRO A 389 6.97 0.00 -30.01
C PRO A 389 7.72 -0.60 -28.82
N THR A 390 7.21 -0.42 -27.59
CA THR A 390 7.85 -0.93 -26.38
C THR A 390 7.39 -2.34 -26.03
N LEU A 391 6.10 -2.63 -26.21
CA LEU A 391 5.44 -3.88 -25.82
C LEU A 391 5.47 -4.96 -26.91
N SER A 392 5.47 -4.58 -28.19
CA SER A 392 5.58 -5.51 -29.33
C SER A 392 6.85 -6.37 -29.31
N GLN A 393 7.89 -5.89 -28.63
CA GLN A 393 9.17 -6.60 -28.43
C GLN A 393 9.12 -7.67 -27.34
N LEU A 394 8.08 -7.69 -26.49
CA LEU A 394 7.95 -8.63 -25.37
C LEU A 394 7.26 -9.92 -25.83
N LYS A 395 7.73 -11.07 -25.34
CA LYS A 395 7.03 -12.35 -25.54
C LYS A 395 5.68 -12.30 -24.81
N LYS A 396 4.61 -12.20 -25.59
CA LYS A 396 3.23 -12.20 -25.10
C LYS A 396 2.82 -13.60 -24.65
N ILE A 397 2.10 -13.64 -23.53
CA ILE A 397 1.48 -14.82 -22.93
C ILE A 397 0.01 -14.46 -22.72
N GLU A 398 -0.91 -15.23 -23.29
CA GLU A 398 -2.35 -14.99 -23.16
C GLU A 398 -2.94 -15.95 -22.13
N ALA A 399 -3.35 -15.42 -20.98
CA ALA A 399 -3.97 -16.17 -19.91
C ALA A 399 -5.51 -15.99 -20.00
N PRO A 400 -6.27 -17.06 -20.26
CA PRO A 400 -7.71 -16.99 -20.38
C PRO A 400 -8.34 -16.58 -19.04
N ILE A 401 -9.50 -15.91 -19.10
CA ILE A 401 -10.33 -15.75 -17.92
C ILE A 401 -10.78 -17.14 -17.43
N ILE A 402 -10.58 -17.43 -16.14
CA ILE A 402 -11.06 -18.65 -15.51
C ILE A 402 -12.41 -18.37 -14.86
N ASP A 403 -13.32 -19.36 -14.96
CA ASP A 403 -14.68 -19.30 -14.43
C ASP A 403 -14.77 -19.08 -12.90
N LEU A 404 -13.67 -19.28 -12.16
CA LEU A 404 -13.58 -19.29 -10.70
C LEU A 404 -12.35 -18.51 -10.24
N GLU A 405 -12.42 -17.92 -9.04
CA GLU A 405 -11.26 -17.30 -8.38
C GLU A 405 -10.11 -18.30 -8.17
N VAL A 406 -8.89 -17.91 -8.55
CA VAL A 406 -7.69 -18.75 -8.47
C VAL A 406 -7.13 -18.72 -7.03
N ARG A 407 -7.80 -19.41 -6.12
CA ARG A 407 -7.45 -19.52 -4.68
C ARG A 407 -7.06 -20.95 -4.30
N GLY A 408 -6.00 -21.08 -3.51
CA GLY A 408 -5.46 -22.35 -3.03
C GLY A 408 -4.58 -23.08 -4.06
N ILE A 409 -3.72 -23.98 -3.55
CA ILE A 409 -2.67 -24.65 -4.34
C ILE A 409 -3.20 -25.41 -5.58
N PRO A 410 -4.32 -26.16 -5.53
CA PRO A 410 -4.82 -26.86 -6.72
C PRO A 410 -5.23 -25.90 -7.85
N ALA A 411 -5.89 -24.78 -7.53
CA ALA A 411 -6.30 -23.79 -8.53
C ALA A 411 -5.08 -23.04 -9.10
N LEU A 412 -4.12 -22.67 -8.25
CA LEU A 412 -2.86 -22.05 -8.66
C LEU A 412 -2.03 -22.97 -9.56
N SER A 413 -1.98 -24.27 -9.27
CA SER A 413 -1.33 -25.29 -10.10
C SER A 413 -1.99 -25.40 -11.49
N TYR A 414 -3.32 -25.44 -11.52
CA TYR A 414 -4.09 -25.45 -12.76
C TYR A 414 -3.84 -24.18 -13.60
N PHE A 415 -3.93 -23.00 -12.98
CA PHE A 415 -3.67 -21.73 -13.65
C PHE A 415 -2.22 -21.65 -14.17
N GLY A 416 -1.25 -22.08 -13.37
CA GLY A 416 0.16 -22.06 -13.77
C GLY A 416 0.47 -22.95 -14.99
N ASN A 417 -0.22 -24.08 -15.10
CA ASN A 417 -0.14 -24.97 -16.27
C ASN A 417 -0.86 -24.42 -17.52
N ILE A 418 -1.66 -23.36 -17.40
CA ILE A 418 -2.21 -22.64 -18.54
C ILE A 418 -1.28 -21.47 -18.90
N VAL A 419 -0.97 -20.60 -17.94
CA VAL A 419 -0.24 -19.35 -18.20
C VAL A 419 1.21 -19.60 -18.62
N TRP A 420 1.94 -20.43 -17.88
CA TRP A 420 3.39 -20.46 -18.03
C TRP A 420 3.90 -21.52 -19.01
N ASN A 421 3.06 -22.46 -19.44
CA ASN A 421 3.51 -23.69 -20.09
C ASN A 421 4.34 -23.47 -21.37
N GLU A 422 3.96 -22.52 -22.23
CA GLU A 422 4.71 -22.22 -23.46
C GLU A 422 6.07 -21.56 -23.24
N VAL A 423 6.25 -20.88 -22.11
CA VAL A 423 7.46 -20.08 -21.81
C VAL A 423 8.32 -20.72 -20.72
N TYR A 424 7.82 -21.75 -20.05
CA TYR A 424 8.36 -22.27 -18.80
C TYR A 424 9.83 -22.70 -18.92
N ASP A 425 10.17 -23.47 -19.95
CA ASP A 425 11.55 -23.92 -20.19
C ASP A 425 12.50 -22.73 -20.38
N SER A 426 12.08 -21.69 -21.10
CA SER A 426 12.86 -20.46 -21.29
C SER A 426 13.03 -19.66 -20.00
N MET A 427 12.01 -19.65 -19.14
CA MET A 427 12.08 -19.00 -17.82
C MET A 427 13.01 -19.79 -16.89
N ASN A 428 13.01 -21.12 -16.98
CA ASN A 428 13.78 -22.00 -16.09
C ASN A 428 15.27 -22.15 -16.51
N ALA A 429 15.59 -22.05 -17.80
CA ALA A 429 16.95 -22.18 -18.33
C ALA A 429 17.86 -20.99 -17.96
N GLY A 430 19.13 -21.26 -17.61
CA GLY A 430 20.12 -20.23 -17.27
C GLY A 430 20.78 -20.50 -15.91
N ALA A 431 20.89 -19.47 -15.07
CA ALA A 431 21.50 -19.58 -13.74
C ALA A 431 20.77 -20.56 -12.81
N ASP A 432 21.52 -21.20 -11.90
CA ASP A 432 20.95 -22.13 -10.90
C ASP A 432 19.95 -21.44 -9.97
N ARG A 433 20.22 -20.19 -9.59
CA ARG A 433 19.28 -19.30 -8.89
C ARG A 433 18.69 -18.29 -9.86
N LYS A 434 17.36 -18.15 -9.83
CA LYS A 434 16.63 -17.14 -10.59
C LYS A 434 15.63 -16.33 -9.76
N PHE A 435 15.41 -15.10 -10.20
CA PHE A 435 14.55 -14.10 -9.60
C PHE A 435 13.52 -13.63 -10.63
N PHE A 436 12.24 -13.71 -10.28
CA PHE A 436 11.12 -13.29 -11.13
C PHE A 436 10.36 -12.17 -10.43
N LEU A 437 10.24 -11.02 -11.07
CA LEU A 437 9.46 -9.88 -10.55
C LEU A 437 8.20 -9.75 -11.39
N LEU A 438 7.02 -9.85 -10.75
CA LEU A 438 5.74 -9.65 -11.43
C LEU A 438 5.16 -8.29 -11.05
N GLY A 439 5.09 -7.40 -12.04
CA GLY A 439 4.64 -6.02 -11.87
C GLY A 439 3.54 -5.61 -12.87
N GLY A 440 2.82 -4.54 -12.56
CA GLY A 440 1.63 -4.14 -13.30
C GLY A 440 0.57 -3.45 -12.44
N LYS A 441 -0.47 -2.92 -13.10
CA LYS A 441 -1.53 -2.12 -12.46
C LYS A 441 -2.25 -2.90 -11.35
N GLY A 442 -2.87 -2.20 -10.40
CA GLY A 442 -3.77 -2.82 -9.42
C GLY A 442 -4.95 -3.53 -10.11
N GLY A 443 -5.32 -4.73 -9.66
CA GLY A 443 -6.47 -5.49 -10.17
C GLY A 443 -6.22 -6.44 -11.35
N VAL A 444 -5.03 -6.42 -11.97
CA VAL A 444 -4.70 -7.27 -13.15
C VAL A 444 -4.43 -8.75 -12.83
N GLY A 445 -4.42 -9.14 -11.55
CA GLY A 445 -4.14 -10.52 -11.12
C GLY A 445 -2.66 -10.88 -10.95
N LYS A 446 -1.79 -9.90 -10.63
CA LYS A 446 -0.35 -10.12 -10.35
C LYS A 446 -0.10 -11.28 -9.39
N THR A 447 -0.72 -11.25 -8.22
CA THR A 447 -0.55 -12.25 -7.16
C THR A 447 -0.93 -13.65 -7.63
N SER A 448 -2.02 -13.81 -8.39
CA SER A 448 -2.41 -15.10 -8.97
C SER A 448 -1.40 -15.60 -10.00
N CYS A 449 -0.84 -14.71 -10.83
CA CYS A 449 0.25 -15.05 -11.76
C CYS A 449 1.55 -15.43 -11.02
N ALA A 450 1.90 -14.70 -9.96
CA ALA A 450 3.11 -14.91 -9.17
C ALA A 450 3.03 -16.22 -8.37
N ALA A 451 1.93 -16.44 -7.66
CA ALA A 451 1.69 -17.64 -6.87
C ALA A 451 1.54 -18.89 -7.75
N SER A 452 0.94 -18.79 -8.95
CA SER A 452 0.88 -19.92 -9.89
C SER A 452 2.24 -20.24 -10.53
N LEU A 453 3.09 -19.24 -10.79
CA LEU A 453 4.48 -19.46 -11.21
C LEU A 453 5.27 -20.18 -10.10
N ALA A 454 5.12 -19.73 -8.85
CA ALA A 454 5.80 -20.33 -7.71
C ALA A 454 5.34 -21.77 -7.44
N VAL A 455 4.03 -22.05 -7.52
CA VAL A 455 3.49 -23.42 -7.42
C VAL A 455 3.98 -24.29 -8.57
N LYS A 456 4.08 -23.77 -9.81
CA LYS A 456 4.61 -24.55 -10.94
C LYS A 456 6.08 -24.94 -10.75
N PHE A 457 6.95 -24.01 -10.35
CA PHE A 457 8.35 -24.33 -10.03
C PHE A 457 8.46 -25.35 -8.88
N ALA A 458 7.64 -25.22 -7.83
CA ALA A 458 7.67 -26.15 -6.71
C ALA A 458 7.19 -27.57 -7.10
N ASN A 459 6.15 -27.68 -7.94
CA ASN A 459 5.67 -28.98 -8.45
C ASN A 459 6.75 -29.74 -9.26
N ASP A 460 7.62 -29.01 -9.96
CA ASP A 460 8.76 -29.58 -10.69
C ASP A 460 9.99 -29.82 -9.79
N GLY A 461 9.83 -29.69 -8.47
CA GLY A 461 10.85 -30.00 -7.47
C GLY A 461 11.86 -28.88 -7.19
N TYR A 462 11.69 -27.67 -7.74
CA TYR A 462 12.58 -26.54 -7.43
C TYR A 462 12.28 -25.97 -6.05
N PRO A 463 13.28 -25.83 -5.14
CA PRO A 463 13.13 -25.06 -3.92
C PRO A 463 12.75 -23.62 -4.24
N THR A 464 11.54 -23.24 -3.89
CA THR A 464 10.89 -22.01 -4.36
C THR A 464 10.46 -21.13 -3.20
N LEU A 465 10.75 -19.84 -3.29
CA LEU A 465 10.28 -18.82 -2.36
C LEU A 465 9.42 -17.81 -3.11
N ILE A 466 8.18 -17.60 -2.68
CA ILE A 466 7.39 -16.44 -3.09
C ILE A 466 7.38 -15.38 -1.99
N VAL A 467 7.62 -14.14 -2.37
CA VAL A 467 7.58 -12.97 -1.48
C VAL A 467 6.53 -11.99 -1.99
N SER A 468 5.61 -11.57 -1.13
CA SER A 468 4.78 -10.40 -1.40
C SER A 468 5.34 -9.17 -0.70
N THR A 469 5.47 -8.07 -1.46
CA THR A 469 5.69 -6.72 -0.93
C THR A 469 4.43 -5.86 -0.96
N ASP A 470 3.27 -6.44 -1.31
CA ASP A 470 1.98 -5.76 -1.27
C ASP A 470 1.42 -5.75 0.17
N PRO A 471 1.21 -4.58 0.79
CA PRO A 471 0.64 -4.49 2.14
C PRO A 471 -0.83 -4.93 2.24
N ALA A 472 -1.49 -5.30 1.13
CA ALA A 472 -2.89 -5.73 1.12
C ALA A 472 -3.13 -7.20 1.59
N HIS A 473 -2.08 -7.94 1.98
CA HIS A 473 -2.14 -9.38 2.36
C HIS A 473 -2.71 -10.31 1.26
N SER A 474 -2.49 -9.94 0.00
CA SER A 474 -3.02 -10.62 -1.19
C SER A 474 -2.52 -12.06 -1.37
N LEU A 475 -1.31 -12.36 -0.87
CA LEU A 475 -0.65 -13.66 -1.05
C LEU A 475 -1.25 -14.72 -0.11
N SER A 476 -1.52 -14.37 1.15
CA SER A 476 -2.24 -15.21 2.10
C SER A 476 -3.62 -15.62 1.58
N ASP A 477 -4.39 -14.64 1.08
CA ASP A 477 -5.70 -14.90 0.46
C ASP A 477 -5.58 -15.79 -0.78
N SER A 478 -4.50 -15.67 -1.57
CA SER A 478 -4.28 -16.46 -2.80
C SER A 478 -3.85 -17.91 -2.50
N LEU A 479 -3.01 -18.12 -1.49
CA LEU A 479 -2.54 -19.44 -1.05
C LEU A 479 -3.54 -20.18 -0.13
N ASP A 480 -4.59 -19.47 0.32
CA ASP A 480 -5.58 -19.92 1.30
C ASP A 480 -4.98 -20.26 2.68
N GLN A 481 -3.90 -19.57 3.04
CA GLN A 481 -3.06 -19.84 4.22
C GLN A 481 -2.55 -18.54 4.83
N GLN A 482 -2.50 -18.42 6.15
CA GLN A 482 -1.93 -17.25 6.82
C GLN A 482 -0.40 -17.22 6.65
N ILE A 483 0.10 -16.32 5.81
CA ILE A 483 1.53 -16.05 5.63
C ILE A 483 1.85 -14.76 6.38
N GLY A 484 2.58 -14.83 7.48
CA GLY A 484 2.85 -13.66 8.32
C GLY A 484 4.08 -13.79 9.20
N GLY A 485 4.50 -12.67 9.81
CA GLY A 485 5.65 -12.63 10.74
C GLY A 485 7.02 -12.38 10.10
N GLY A 486 7.07 -11.92 8.85
CA GLY A 486 8.30 -11.40 8.23
C GLY A 486 9.41 -12.43 7.97
N LYS A 487 9.07 -13.72 7.93
CA LYS A 487 9.95 -14.86 7.65
C LYS A 487 9.31 -15.80 6.62
N PRO A 488 10.10 -16.63 5.90
CA PRO A 488 9.55 -17.70 5.07
C PRO A 488 8.79 -18.74 5.90
N VAL A 489 7.55 -19.02 5.50
CA VAL A 489 6.67 -20.08 6.05
C VAL A 489 6.50 -21.15 4.97
N PRO A 490 6.65 -22.45 5.27
CA PRO A 490 6.41 -23.52 4.30
C PRO A 490 4.92 -23.56 3.91
N VAL A 491 4.64 -23.67 2.61
CA VAL A 491 3.28 -23.70 2.08
C VAL A 491 2.76 -25.13 2.06
N ILE A 492 1.67 -25.38 2.79
CA ILE A 492 1.04 -26.69 2.90
C ILE A 492 0.16 -26.92 1.67
N SER A 493 0.19 -28.14 1.12
CA SER A 493 -0.65 -28.55 0.00
C SER A 493 -1.36 -29.86 0.30
N ALA A 494 -2.67 -29.90 0.07
CA ALA A 494 -3.47 -31.12 0.18
C ALA A 494 -3.10 -32.20 -0.87
N LEU A 495 -2.24 -31.86 -1.84
CA LEU A 495 -1.77 -32.75 -2.90
C LEU A 495 -0.40 -33.38 -2.61
N GLY A 496 0.21 -33.07 -1.45
CA GLY A 496 1.52 -33.58 -1.02
C GLY A 496 2.53 -32.47 -0.73
N ASP A 497 3.67 -32.82 -0.15
CA ASP A 497 4.74 -31.87 0.19
C ASP A 497 5.31 -31.25 -1.09
N ILE A 498 5.20 -29.91 -1.19
CA ILE A 498 5.82 -29.11 -2.25
C ILE A 498 6.95 -28.27 -1.64
N PRO A 499 8.11 -28.12 -2.32
CA PRO A 499 9.23 -27.32 -1.85
C PRO A 499 8.98 -25.81 -2.07
N LEU A 500 7.83 -25.32 -1.60
CA LEU A 500 7.39 -23.93 -1.68
C LEU A 500 7.35 -23.32 -0.29
N SER A 501 7.98 -22.15 -0.13
CA SER A 501 7.79 -21.27 1.01
C SER A 501 7.22 -19.94 0.56
N ALA A 502 6.45 -19.29 1.42
CA ALA A 502 5.88 -17.97 1.20
C ALA A 502 6.31 -17.01 2.31
N MET A 503 6.49 -15.73 1.96
CA MET A 503 6.82 -14.67 2.90
C MET A 503 6.03 -13.41 2.56
N GLU A 504 5.35 -12.84 3.56
CA GLU A 504 4.81 -11.49 3.48
C GLU A 504 5.67 -10.56 4.34
N THR A 505 5.98 -9.39 3.81
CA THR A 505 6.77 -8.39 4.52
C THR A 505 5.87 -7.44 5.30
N ASP A 506 6.03 -7.42 6.62
CA ASP A 506 5.34 -6.48 7.50
C ASP A 506 5.97 -5.07 7.38
N PRO A 507 5.23 -4.05 6.89
CA PRO A 507 5.73 -2.68 6.80
C PRO A 507 6.02 -2.05 8.16
N GLU A 508 5.28 -2.39 9.22
CA GLU A 508 5.52 -1.84 10.56
C GLU A 508 6.82 -2.41 11.14
N GLN A 509 7.09 -3.70 10.94
CA GLN A 509 8.38 -4.30 11.31
C GLN A 509 9.55 -3.68 10.53
N ALA A 510 9.42 -3.50 9.20
CA ALA A 510 10.45 -2.88 8.37
C ALA A 510 10.77 -1.44 8.83
N ARG A 511 9.74 -0.66 9.18
CA ARG A 511 9.89 0.69 9.76
C ARG A 511 10.55 0.68 11.13
N ALA A 512 10.21 -0.28 11.99
CA ALA A 512 10.81 -0.41 13.32
C ALA A 512 12.31 -0.76 13.23
N GLU A 513 12.69 -1.65 12.33
CA GLU A 513 14.09 -2.02 12.06
C GLU A 513 14.88 -0.81 11.52
N LEU A 514 14.33 0.00 10.60
CA LEU A 514 15.00 1.22 10.13
C LEU A 514 15.14 2.26 11.24
N ARG A 515 14.11 2.45 12.08
CA ARG A 515 14.18 3.36 13.24
C ARG A 515 15.29 2.99 14.21
N GLN A 516 15.47 1.70 14.51
CA GLN A 516 16.57 1.23 15.36
C GLN A 516 17.96 1.48 14.74
N VAL A 517 18.07 1.51 13.41
CA VAL A 517 19.31 1.90 12.72
C VAL A 517 19.57 3.41 12.83
N MET A 518 18.53 4.24 12.76
CA MET A 518 18.64 5.70 12.76
C MET A 518 18.71 6.35 14.15
N ALA A 519 18.12 5.73 15.18
CA ALA A 519 18.04 6.27 16.53
C ALA A 519 19.37 6.20 17.33
N ASP A 520 20.37 5.45 16.86
CA ASP A 520 21.65 5.33 17.53
C ASP A 520 22.58 6.53 17.26
N ASP A 521 22.86 7.27 18.33
CA ASP A 521 24.14 7.95 18.58
C ASP A 521 24.48 9.25 17.79
N GLY A 522 23.55 9.79 17.01
CA GLY A 522 23.78 11.03 16.25
C GLY A 522 24.07 12.30 17.08
N GLY A 523 23.40 12.47 18.23
CA GLY A 523 23.38 13.73 18.99
C GLY A 523 24.49 13.94 20.03
N LYS A 524 25.16 12.88 20.50
CA LYS A 524 26.15 13.00 21.59
C LYS A 524 27.51 13.50 21.10
N LYS A 525 28.04 12.86 20.05
CA LYS A 525 29.38 13.11 19.49
C LYS A 525 29.56 14.50 18.88
N LEU A 526 28.49 15.15 18.43
CA LEU A 526 28.58 16.51 17.87
C LEU A 526 28.97 17.55 18.94
N ASN A 527 28.48 17.39 20.17
CA ASN A 527 28.75 18.33 21.27
C ASN A 527 30.22 18.25 21.70
N GLU A 528 30.73 17.02 21.88
CA GLU A 528 32.12 16.75 22.31
C GLU A 528 33.15 17.36 21.34
N VAL A 529 32.88 17.34 20.03
CA VAL A 529 33.75 17.94 19.00
C VAL A 529 33.69 19.48 19.00
N LEU A 530 32.52 20.07 19.25
CA LEU A 530 32.36 21.52 19.30
C LEU A 530 32.97 22.13 20.57
N ASP A 531 32.89 21.43 21.69
CA ASP A 531 33.61 21.77 22.93
C ASP A 531 35.13 21.73 22.70
N ALA A 532 35.64 20.66 22.08
CA ALA A 532 37.07 20.51 21.75
C ALA A 532 37.61 21.59 20.79
N LEU A 533 36.74 22.22 19.99
CA LEU A 533 37.08 23.31 19.08
C LEU A 533 37.16 24.70 19.75
N GLY A 534 36.97 24.79 21.06
CA GLY A 534 36.84 26.07 21.76
C GLY A 534 35.52 26.79 21.44
N MET A 535 34.57 26.09 20.81
CA MET A 535 33.26 26.60 20.43
C MET A 535 32.18 26.18 21.43
N GLY A 536 32.50 26.01 22.72
CA GLY A 536 31.57 25.51 23.74
C GLY A 536 30.26 26.31 23.86
N GLN A 537 30.28 27.62 23.64
CA GLN A 537 29.06 28.44 23.58
C GLN A 537 28.14 28.10 22.38
N VAL A 538 28.71 27.59 21.29
CA VAL A 538 27.99 27.06 20.13
C VAL A 538 27.62 25.59 20.35
N ALA A 539 28.45 24.82 21.07
CA ALA A 539 28.15 23.45 21.48
C ALA A 539 26.90 23.40 22.38
N ASP A 540 26.82 24.23 23.43
CA ASP A 540 25.63 24.29 24.29
C ASP A 540 24.37 24.77 23.52
N GLN A 541 24.50 25.67 22.54
CA GLN A 541 23.39 26.03 21.65
C GLN A 541 22.96 24.88 20.71
N LEU A 542 23.89 24.02 20.28
CA LEU A 542 23.62 22.86 19.40
C LEU A 542 23.18 21.60 20.13
N LYS A 543 23.58 21.46 21.39
CA LYS A 543 23.12 20.43 22.34
C LYS A 543 21.61 20.50 22.56
N ASP A 544 21.08 21.71 22.65
CA ASP A 544 19.64 21.97 22.66
C ASP A 544 18.96 21.64 21.32
N LEU A 545 19.66 21.67 20.19
CA LEU A 545 19.07 21.55 18.85
C LEU A 545 18.69 20.11 18.45
N GLN A 546 19.06 19.08 19.24
CA GLN A 546 18.60 17.67 19.11
C GLN A 546 18.45 17.18 17.66
N LEU A 547 19.48 17.33 16.82
CA LEU A 547 19.38 17.04 15.37
C LEU A 547 19.03 15.58 15.03
N GLY A 548 19.17 14.64 15.97
CA GLY A 548 18.74 13.24 15.78
C GLY A 548 17.23 13.11 15.54
N ASP A 549 16.41 13.95 16.19
CA ASP A 549 14.95 13.90 16.10
C ASP A 549 14.44 13.98 14.65
N LEU A 550 15.17 14.67 13.75
CA LEU A 550 14.80 14.83 12.34
C LEU A 550 14.89 13.51 11.53
N LEU A 551 15.60 12.50 12.03
CA LEU A 551 15.88 11.24 11.33
C LEU A 551 15.08 10.04 11.89
N ASP A 552 14.40 10.18 13.02
CA ASP A 552 13.65 9.09 13.70
C ASP A 552 12.39 8.60 12.97
N THR A 553 12.04 9.19 11.82
CA THR A 553 10.76 8.90 11.14
C THR A 553 11.03 8.44 9.70
N PRO A 554 10.78 7.15 9.38
CA PRO A 554 11.20 6.55 8.11
C PRO A 554 10.43 7.13 6.91
N PRO A 555 11.08 7.39 5.76
CA PRO A 555 10.41 7.86 4.55
C PRO A 555 9.37 6.86 3.99
N PRO A 556 8.20 7.30 3.46
CA PRO A 556 7.37 6.47 2.58
C PRO A 556 8.16 5.92 1.38
N GLY A 557 7.82 4.70 0.94
CA GLY A 557 8.53 3.97 -0.11
C GLY A 557 9.78 3.20 0.37
N VAL A 558 10.19 3.38 1.62
CA VAL A 558 11.29 2.60 2.23
C VAL A 558 10.81 1.24 2.74
N ASP A 559 9.51 1.08 2.99
CA ASP A 559 8.91 -0.20 3.40
C ASP A 559 9.23 -1.30 2.37
N GLU A 560 8.94 -1.02 1.09
CA GLU A 560 9.19 -1.93 -0.03
C GLU A 560 10.69 -2.17 -0.26
N ALA A 561 11.53 -1.16 -0.01
CA ALA A 561 12.98 -1.26 -0.18
C ALA A 561 13.64 -2.10 0.93
N VAL A 562 13.24 -1.89 2.19
CA VAL A 562 13.70 -2.69 3.34
C VAL A 562 13.20 -4.12 3.20
N ALA A 563 11.96 -4.33 2.76
CA ALA A 563 11.41 -5.63 2.41
C ALA A 563 12.30 -6.38 1.40
N ILE A 564 12.65 -5.77 0.27
CA ILE A 564 13.50 -6.39 -0.75
C ILE A 564 14.94 -6.60 -0.25
N SER A 565 15.53 -5.61 0.44
CA SER A 565 16.87 -5.75 1.04
C SER A 565 16.94 -6.91 2.03
N LYS A 566 15.90 -7.10 2.85
CA LYS A 566 15.79 -8.20 3.82
C LYS A 566 15.69 -9.56 3.14
N VAL A 567 14.99 -9.66 2.00
CA VAL A 567 14.96 -10.89 1.19
C VAL A 567 16.33 -11.21 0.60
N VAL A 568 17.03 -10.21 0.01
CA VAL A 568 18.40 -10.39 -0.51
C VAL A 568 19.34 -10.87 0.61
N GLN A 569 19.21 -10.32 1.83
CA GLN A 569 19.96 -10.77 3.00
C GLN A 569 19.58 -12.19 3.44
N PHE A 570 18.29 -12.54 3.49
CA PHE A 570 17.84 -13.89 3.86
C PHE A 570 18.42 -14.93 2.90
N LEU A 571 18.41 -14.69 1.59
CA LEU A 571 18.93 -15.62 0.59
C LEU A 571 20.46 -15.85 0.69
N LYS A 572 21.19 -15.01 1.41
CA LYS A 572 22.60 -15.21 1.78
C LYS A 572 22.81 -16.01 3.07
N ASN A 573 21.84 -16.03 3.98
CA ASN A 573 21.91 -16.86 5.18
C ASN A 573 21.92 -18.34 4.74
N PRO A 574 22.88 -19.17 5.20
CA PRO A 574 22.93 -20.60 4.89
C PRO A 574 21.58 -21.33 5.03
N GLU A 575 20.76 -20.92 6.02
CA GLU A 575 19.41 -21.45 6.27
C GLU A 575 18.48 -21.34 5.05
N TYR A 576 18.46 -20.19 4.35
CA TYR A 576 17.59 -19.94 3.18
C TYR A 576 18.35 -19.96 1.84
N SER A 577 19.66 -20.22 1.88
CA SER A 577 20.51 -20.38 0.68
C SER A 577 20.06 -21.52 -0.23
N HIS A 578 19.20 -22.44 0.23
CA HIS A 578 18.69 -23.57 -0.55
C HIS A 578 17.68 -23.18 -1.64
N PHE A 579 17.01 -22.02 -1.56
CA PHE A 579 16.05 -21.58 -2.57
C PHE A 579 16.70 -21.32 -3.93
N LYS A 580 16.10 -21.83 -5.01
CA LYS A 580 16.58 -21.69 -6.41
C LYS A 580 15.68 -20.83 -7.27
N ARG A 581 14.39 -20.74 -6.98
CA ARG A 581 13.43 -19.91 -7.72
C ARG A 581 12.81 -18.94 -6.72
N ILE A 582 13.02 -17.64 -6.93
CA ILE A 582 12.50 -16.59 -6.04
C ILE A 582 11.55 -15.72 -6.86
N ILE A 583 10.30 -15.61 -6.41
CA ILE A 583 9.25 -14.86 -7.08
C ILE A 583 8.85 -13.68 -6.18
N PHE A 584 8.86 -12.47 -6.72
CA PHE A 584 8.34 -11.27 -6.05
C PHE A 584 6.98 -10.90 -6.66
N ASP A 585 5.92 -10.95 -5.85
CA ASP A 585 4.66 -10.27 -6.13
C ASP A 585 4.81 -8.81 -5.66
N THR A 586 4.93 -7.88 -6.61
CA THR A 586 5.28 -6.50 -6.28
C THR A 586 4.05 -5.63 -6.03
N ALA A 587 4.18 -4.64 -5.15
CA ALA A 587 3.25 -3.52 -5.05
C ALA A 587 3.05 -2.79 -6.42
N PRO A 588 2.00 -1.96 -6.59
CA PRO A 588 1.71 -1.29 -7.86
C PRO A 588 2.87 -0.46 -8.44
N THR A 589 2.96 -0.50 -9.79
CA THR A 589 4.04 -0.03 -10.67
C THR A 589 4.90 1.15 -10.20
N GLY A 590 4.29 2.26 -9.80
CA GLY A 590 5.02 3.47 -9.39
C GLY A 590 5.92 3.29 -8.15
N HIS A 591 5.57 2.37 -7.24
CA HIS A 591 6.34 2.18 -5.99
C HIS A 591 7.62 1.35 -6.21
N THR A 592 7.56 0.33 -7.07
CA THR A 592 8.72 -0.50 -7.43
C THR A 592 9.79 0.30 -8.17
N LEU A 593 9.41 1.32 -8.95
CA LEU A 593 10.38 2.20 -9.61
C LEU A 593 11.02 3.20 -8.63
N ARG A 594 10.25 3.79 -7.71
CA ARG A 594 10.78 4.67 -6.64
C ARG A 594 11.89 3.96 -5.84
N LEU A 595 11.73 2.67 -5.55
CA LEU A 595 12.72 1.82 -4.86
C LEU A 595 14.09 1.79 -5.56
N LEU A 596 14.14 1.78 -6.90
CA LEU A 596 15.39 1.73 -7.68
C LEU A 596 16.22 3.01 -7.57
N THR A 597 15.56 4.13 -7.25
CA THR A 597 16.18 5.45 -7.05
C THR A 597 16.61 5.70 -5.59
N LEU A 598 16.17 4.87 -4.65
CA LEU A 598 16.50 5.00 -3.23
C LEU A 598 18.01 4.88 -2.92
N PRO A 599 18.83 4.03 -3.59
CA PRO A 599 20.28 4.01 -3.40
C PRO A 599 20.92 5.38 -3.66
N ASP A 600 20.43 6.12 -4.66
CA ASP A 600 20.99 7.42 -5.04
C ASP A 600 20.57 8.51 -4.03
N PHE A 601 19.36 8.44 -3.49
CA PHE A 601 18.93 9.26 -2.34
C PHE A 601 19.78 8.99 -1.08
N LEU A 602 20.06 7.72 -0.77
CA LEU A 602 20.93 7.34 0.33
C LEU A 602 22.38 7.78 0.09
N ASP A 603 22.91 7.70 -1.13
CA ASP A 603 24.27 8.19 -1.44
C ASP A 603 24.40 9.70 -1.24
N VAL A 604 23.40 10.49 -1.68
CA VAL A 604 23.33 11.94 -1.40
C VAL A 604 23.29 12.20 0.10
N THR A 605 22.53 11.42 0.87
CA THR A 605 22.34 11.62 2.32
C THR A 605 23.59 11.24 3.11
N ILE A 606 24.13 10.04 2.86
CA ILE A 606 25.31 9.48 3.51
C ILE A 606 26.56 10.25 3.10
N GLY A 607 26.71 10.59 1.81
CA GLY A 607 27.81 11.42 1.32
C GLY A 607 27.87 12.79 2.01
N LYS A 608 26.70 13.41 2.31
CA LYS A 608 26.64 14.63 3.13
C LYS A 608 27.00 14.36 4.60
N LEU A 609 26.47 13.30 5.21
CA LEU A 609 26.75 12.93 6.61
C LEU A 609 28.23 12.57 6.85
N VAL A 610 28.86 11.87 5.91
CA VAL A 610 30.28 11.50 5.94
C VAL A 610 31.16 12.73 5.75
N ARG A 611 30.84 13.64 4.81
CA ARG A 611 31.56 14.92 4.65
C ARG A 611 31.47 15.79 5.91
N LEU A 612 30.29 15.83 6.55
CA LEU A 612 30.07 16.48 7.84
C LEU A 612 30.99 15.90 8.92
N ARG A 613 31.00 14.58 9.11
CA ARG A 613 31.82 13.94 10.14
C ARG A 613 33.33 13.95 9.85
N GLN A 614 33.76 13.83 8.60
CA GLN A 614 35.18 13.92 8.23
C GLN A 614 35.76 15.30 8.51
N LYS A 615 35.04 16.39 8.17
CA LYS A 615 35.49 17.75 8.46
C LYS A 615 35.42 18.11 9.96
N LEU A 616 34.48 17.53 10.71
CA LEU A 616 34.46 17.60 12.17
C LEU A 616 35.67 16.86 12.80
N SER A 617 35.99 15.67 12.30
CA SER A 617 37.14 14.86 12.78
C SER A 617 38.49 15.53 12.50
N LEU A 618 38.68 16.11 11.30
CA LEU A 618 39.90 16.85 10.93
C LEU A 618 40.24 18.02 11.88
N ASN A 619 39.24 18.56 12.58
CA ASN A 619 39.42 19.61 13.57
C ASN A 619 39.70 19.09 15.00
N ALA A 620 39.35 17.84 15.30
CA ALA A 620 39.77 17.14 16.52
C ALA A 620 41.24 16.68 16.47
N VAL A 621 41.95 16.88 15.35
CA VAL A 621 43.35 16.44 15.12
C VAL A 621 44.38 17.09 16.07
N LYS A 622 44.02 18.11 16.86
CA LYS A 622 44.87 18.56 17.98
C LYS A 622 44.86 17.64 19.21
N SER A 623 43.88 16.74 19.34
CA SER A 623 43.86 15.69 20.38
C SER A 623 44.43 14.34 19.90
N PHE A 624 44.93 14.26 18.66
CA PHE A 624 45.31 13.02 17.96
C PHE A 624 46.69 12.45 18.36
N PHE A 625 47.11 12.57 19.63
CA PHE A 625 48.30 11.89 20.15
C PHE A 625 48.03 10.48 20.70
N THR A 626 46.77 10.00 20.64
CA THR A 626 46.39 8.62 20.98
C THR A 626 45.65 7.99 19.81
N GLY A 627 46.36 7.18 19.03
CA GLY A 627 45.82 6.61 17.79
C GLY A 627 44.79 5.51 18.02
N LYS A 628 43.54 5.79 17.63
CA LYS A 628 42.56 4.82 17.10
C LYS A 628 41.49 5.61 16.33
N GLU A 629 41.36 5.35 15.04
CA GLU A 629 40.18 5.77 14.28
C GLU A 629 39.00 4.89 14.69
N GLU A 630 38.20 5.32 15.67
CA GLU A 630 36.90 4.70 15.90
C GLU A 630 35.97 5.03 14.73
N LYS A 631 35.73 4.04 13.87
CA LYS A 631 34.67 4.11 12.87
C LYS A 631 33.33 4.19 13.59
N ASP A 632 32.50 5.14 13.18
CA ASP A 632 31.24 5.40 13.84
C ASP A 632 30.16 4.41 13.42
N ALA A 633 29.64 3.66 14.38
CA ALA A 633 28.64 2.61 14.16
C ALA A 633 27.37 3.08 13.43
N ALA A 634 26.96 4.35 13.54
CA ALA A 634 25.79 4.86 12.82
C ALA A 634 26.10 5.10 11.33
N VAL A 635 27.31 5.55 11.00
CA VAL A 635 27.77 5.66 9.60
C VAL A 635 27.96 4.26 9.01
N GLU A 636 28.51 3.33 9.79
CA GLU A 636 28.70 1.95 9.36
C GLU A 636 27.37 1.24 9.04
N LYS A 637 26.35 1.36 9.91
CA LYS A 637 25.00 0.84 9.64
C LYS A 637 24.34 1.48 8.41
N LEU A 638 24.56 2.77 8.16
CA LEU A 638 24.01 3.47 7.00
C LEU A 638 24.71 3.08 5.68
N GLU A 639 26.04 2.97 5.69
CA GLU A 639 26.80 2.42 4.55
C GLU A 639 26.44 0.95 4.30
N GLU A 640 26.17 0.16 5.35
CA GLU A 640 25.67 -1.21 5.22
C GLU A 640 24.29 -1.23 4.54
N LEU A 641 23.34 -0.38 4.99
CA LEU A 641 22.03 -0.24 4.35
C LEU A 641 22.17 0.14 2.87
N LYS A 642 23.00 1.14 2.56
CA LYS A 642 23.29 1.58 1.19
C LYS A 642 23.88 0.45 0.34
N ALA A 643 24.85 -0.30 0.88
CA ALA A 643 25.45 -1.45 0.19
C ALA A 643 24.42 -2.54 -0.11
N ARG A 644 23.54 -2.87 0.85
CA ARG A 644 22.43 -3.82 0.65
C ARG A 644 21.44 -3.34 -0.42
N MET A 645 21.13 -2.04 -0.48
CA MET A 645 20.23 -1.45 -1.49
C MET A 645 20.86 -1.41 -2.89
N ALA A 646 22.16 -1.06 -2.97
CA ALA A 646 22.92 -1.11 -4.23
C ALA A 646 22.99 -2.55 -4.76
N GLU A 647 23.25 -3.53 -3.89
CA GLU A 647 23.22 -4.96 -4.26
C GLU A 647 21.84 -5.41 -4.76
N ALA A 648 20.75 -5.00 -4.11
CA ALA A 648 19.40 -5.31 -4.58
C ALA A 648 19.11 -4.71 -5.97
N ARG A 649 19.55 -3.46 -6.22
CA ARG A 649 19.44 -2.82 -7.54
C ARG A 649 20.26 -3.56 -8.61
N ASP A 650 21.50 -3.91 -8.29
CA ASP A 650 22.40 -4.55 -9.25
C ASP A 650 21.97 -5.99 -9.54
N LEU A 651 21.38 -6.69 -8.55
CA LEU A 651 20.68 -7.96 -8.74
C LEU A 651 19.49 -7.83 -9.70
N PHE A 652 18.69 -6.76 -9.58
CA PHE A 652 17.55 -6.52 -10.47
C PHE A 652 17.95 -6.16 -11.90
N ARG A 653 19.18 -5.70 -12.13
CA ARG A 653 19.75 -5.44 -13.46
C ARG A 653 20.45 -6.65 -14.10
N ASN A 654 20.59 -7.77 -13.37
CA ASN A 654 21.31 -8.95 -13.88
C ASN A 654 20.43 -9.80 -14.82
N GLU A 655 20.62 -9.63 -16.13
CA GLU A 655 19.91 -10.36 -17.19
C GLU A 655 20.04 -11.89 -17.13
N SER A 656 21.09 -12.43 -16.47
CA SER A 656 21.32 -13.88 -16.40
C SER A 656 20.55 -14.59 -15.28
N SER A 657 20.22 -13.85 -14.20
CA SER A 657 19.54 -14.37 -13.02
C SER A 657 18.14 -13.81 -12.83
N THR A 658 17.85 -12.63 -13.38
CA THR A 658 16.64 -11.87 -13.05
C THR A 658 15.80 -11.62 -14.30
N GLU A 659 14.48 -11.72 -14.14
CA GLU A 659 13.52 -11.44 -15.19
C GLU A 659 12.30 -10.71 -14.62
N PHE A 660 11.94 -9.59 -15.25
CA PHE A 660 10.71 -8.86 -14.96
C PHE A 660 9.61 -9.28 -15.94
N VAL A 661 8.44 -9.62 -15.42
CA VAL A 661 7.25 -9.98 -16.19
C VAL A 661 6.16 -8.95 -15.92
N ILE A 662 5.70 -8.29 -16.97
CA ILE A 662 4.56 -7.37 -16.87
C ILE A 662 3.27 -8.18 -16.88
N VAL A 663 2.36 -7.92 -15.95
CA VAL A 663 0.99 -8.46 -15.96
C VAL A 663 0.02 -7.33 -16.29
N THR A 664 -0.84 -7.57 -17.28
CA THR A 664 -1.86 -6.64 -17.76
C THR A 664 -3.19 -7.35 -18.02
N ILE A 665 -4.21 -6.60 -18.43
CA ILE A 665 -5.52 -7.13 -18.85
C ILE A 665 -5.92 -6.49 -20.19
N PRO A 666 -6.79 -7.12 -21.00
CA PRO A 666 -7.19 -6.62 -22.31
C PRO A 666 -8.14 -5.40 -22.20
N THR A 667 -7.56 -4.25 -21.84
CA THR A 667 -8.20 -2.93 -21.81
C THR A 667 -7.18 -1.86 -22.20
N MET A 668 -7.61 -0.81 -22.91
CA MET A 668 -6.69 0.26 -23.36
C MET A 668 -5.94 0.91 -22.19
N MET A 669 -6.64 1.26 -21.11
CA MET A 669 -6.03 1.90 -19.93
C MET A 669 -4.95 1.04 -19.26
N ALA A 670 -5.13 -0.29 -19.19
CA ALA A 670 -4.10 -1.18 -18.64
C ALA A 670 -2.93 -1.39 -19.60
N ALA A 671 -3.21 -1.46 -20.90
CA ALA A 671 -2.19 -1.61 -21.94
C ALA A 671 -1.29 -0.37 -22.05
N SER A 672 -1.85 0.85 -22.06
CA SER A 672 -1.08 2.10 -22.05
C SER A 672 -0.22 2.27 -20.79
N GLU A 673 -0.75 1.89 -19.63
CA GLU A 673 0.02 1.87 -18.37
C GLU A 673 1.17 0.84 -18.43
N SER A 674 0.94 -0.30 -19.08
CA SER A 674 1.98 -1.32 -19.30
C SER A 674 3.08 -0.82 -20.23
N SER A 675 2.75 -0.01 -21.24
CA SER A 675 3.72 0.62 -22.16
C SER A 675 4.62 1.61 -21.41
N ARG A 676 4.04 2.49 -20.58
CA ARG A 676 4.80 3.38 -19.68
C ARG A 676 5.72 2.61 -18.74
N LEU A 677 5.23 1.53 -18.12
CA LEU A 677 6.05 0.66 -17.26
C LEU A 677 7.21 0.03 -18.05
N ALA A 678 6.95 -0.54 -19.23
CA ALA A 678 7.99 -1.15 -20.06
C ALA A 678 9.06 -0.14 -20.50
N ALA A 679 8.67 1.10 -20.83
CA ALA A 679 9.60 2.18 -21.13
C ALA A 679 10.48 2.54 -19.93
N ALA A 680 9.90 2.64 -18.73
CA ALA A 680 10.65 2.92 -17.50
C ALA A 680 11.62 1.78 -17.13
N LEU A 681 11.19 0.53 -17.17
CA LEU A 681 12.04 -0.63 -16.91
C LEU A 681 13.23 -0.72 -17.88
N LYS A 682 12.99 -0.45 -19.18
CA LYS A 682 14.06 -0.38 -20.19
C LYS A 682 15.04 0.78 -19.93
N LYS A 683 14.53 1.95 -19.50
CA LYS A 683 15.37 3.11 -19.14
C LYS A 683 16.28 2.81 -17.95
N ASP A 684 15.81 2.04 -16.98
CA ASP A 684 16.54 1.69 -15.75
C ASP A 684 17.39 0.41 -15.91
N SER A 685 17.51 -0.14 -17.13
CA SER A 685 18.23 -1.37 -17.48
C SER A 685 17.76 -2.62 -16.73
N ILE A 686 16.45 -2.77 -16.52
CA ILE A 686 15.86 -3.98 -15.94
C ILE A 686 15.44 -4.94 -17.06
N PRO A 687 15.82 -6.24 -17.00
CA PRO A 687 15.47 -7.24 -18.00
C PRO A 687 13.97 -7.55 -18.01
N VAL A 688 13.23 -6.84 -18.86
CA VAL A 688 11.81 -7.10 -19.15
C VAL A 688 11.66 -7.71 -20.53
N ASN A 689 11.27 -8.99 -20.59
CA ASN A 689 11.18 -9.76 -21.84
C ASN A 689 9.82 -10.44 -22.08
N LYS A 690 8.91 -10.43 -21.10
CA LYS A 690 7.60 -11.08 -21.15
C LYS A 690 6.47 -10.18 -20.67
N ILE A 691 5.30 -10.37 -21.27
CA ILE A 691 4.05 -9.74 -20.84
C ILE A 691 2.91 -10.78 -20.80
N VAL A 692 2.30 -10.94 -19.63
CA VAL A 692 1.08 -11.73 -19.42
C VAL A 692 -0.12 -10.81 -19.63
N VAL A 693 -0.92 -11.10 -20.64
CA VAL A 693 -2.27 -10.55 -20.80
C VAL A 693 -3.23 -11.51 -20.10
N ASN A 694 -3.69 -11.11 -18.92
CA ASN A 694 -4.59 -11.90 -18.07
C ASN A 694 -6.07 -11.59 -18.37
N GLN A 695 -6.96 -12.49 -17.98
CA GLN A 695 -8.41 -12.35 -18.14
C GLN A 695 -8.86 -12.25 -19.61
N VAL A 696 -8.17 -12.93 -20.53
CA VAL A 696 -8.52 -12.98 -21.96
C VAL A 696 -9.82 -13.77 -22.14
N LEU A 697 -10.85 -13.12 -22.68
CA LEU A 697 -12.11 -13.75 -23.07
C LEU A 697 -11.89 -14.69 -24.26
N GLN A 698 -12.44 -15.90 -24.15
CA GLN A 698 -12.48 -16.89 -25.22
C GLN A 698 -13.84 -16.84 -25.94
N ASP A 699 -13.84 -16.90 -27.26
CA ASP A 699 -15.04 -16.74 -28.10
C ASP A 699 -16.15 -17.78 -27.82
N ASN A 700 -15.80 -18.91 -27.20
CA ASN A 700 -16.71 -20.01 -26.88
C ASN A 700 -17.24 -20.01 -25.43
N ALA A 701 -16.79 -19.09 -24.57
CA ALA A 701 -17.07 -19.12 -23.12
C ALA A 701 -18.26 -18.24 -22.67
N THR A 702 -18.88 -17.50 -23.59
CA THR A 702 -19.77 -16.35 -23.35
C THR A 702 -20.87 -16.58 -22.30
N GLU A 703 -21.73 -17.59 -22.50
CA GLU A 703 -22.88 -17.85 -21.61
C GLU A 703 -22.45 -18.48 -20.28
N ARG A 704 -21.53 -19.46 -20.35
CA ARG A 704 -21.02 -20.17 -19.17
C ARG A 704 -20.30 -19.22 -18.22
N LEU A 705 -19.47 -18.31 -18.75
CA LEU A 705 -18.77 -17.30 -17.98
C LEU A 705 -19.75 -16.37 -17.26
N LEU A 706 -20.83 -15.93 -17.93
CA LEU A 706 -21.87 -15.11 -17.30
C LEU A 706 -22.62 -15.85 -16.18
N ALA A 707 -22.92 -17.14 -16.38
CA ALA A 707 -23.55 -17.98 -15.38
C ALA A 707 -22.65 -18.16 -14.13
N THR A 708 -21.38 -18.55 -14.31
CA THR A 708 -20.47 -18.73 -13.17
C THR A 708 -20.16 -17.40 -12.50
N ARG A 709 -19.92 -16.32 -13.25
CA ARG A 709 -19.71 -14.98 -12.68
C ARG A 709 -20.91 -14.54 -11.83
N ARG A 710 -22.15 -14.77 -12.26
CA ARG A 710 -23.34 -14.49 -11.42
C ARG A 710 -23.36 -15.31 -10.14
N ALA A 711 -23.01 -16.60 -10.20
CA ALA A 711 -22.92 -17.46 -9.02
C ALA A 711 -21.82 -16.96 -8.04
N ASP A 712 -20.67 -16.56 -8.55
CA ASP A 712 -19.54 -16.04 -7.76
C ASP A 712 -19.89 -14.69 -7.11
N GLN A 713 -20.53 -13.80 -7.87
CA GLN A 713 -21.05 -12.53 -7.33
C GLN A 713 -22.08 -12.77 -6.22
N GLN A 714 -22.98 -13.74 -6.38
CA GLN A 714 -23.94 -14.09 -5.34
C GLN A 714 -23.26 -14.67 -4.08
N ARG A 715 -22.21 -15.50 -4.25
CA ARG A 715 -21.41 -16.02 -3.12
C ARG A 715 -20.71 -14.89 -2.37
N ALA A 716 -20.05 -13.97 -3.08
CA ALA A 716 -19.38 -12.82 -2.48
C ALA A 716 -20.36 -11.85 -1.79
N LEU A 717 -21.54 -11.61 -2.39
CA LEU A 717 -22.60 -10.78 -1.80
C LEU A 717 -23.21 -11.42 -0.54
N THR A 718 -23.31 -12.75 -0.46
CA THR A 718 -23.72 -13.44 0.77
C THR A 718 -22.65 -13.30 1.84
N HIS A 719 -21.38 -13.59 1.53
CA HIS A 719 -20.26 -13.40 2.46
C HIS A 719 -20.19 -11.98 3.02
N MET A 720 -20.37 -10.96 2.18
CA MET A 720 -20.41 -9.55 2.60
C MET A 720 -21.56 -9.23 3.58
N ARG A 721 -22.71 -9.91 3.48
CA ARG A 721 -23.86 -9.76 4.40
C ARG A 721 -23.67 -10.53 5.70
N GLU A 722 -22.84 -11.57 5.69
CA GLU A 722 -22.50 -12.38 6.86
C GLU A 722 -21.35 -11.78 7.67
N ASP A 723 -20.44 -11.01 7.03
CA ASP A 723 -19.36 -10.29 7.71
C ASP A 723 -19.91 -9.33 8.79
N PRO A 724 -19.41 -9.42 10.04
CA PRO A 724 -19.98 -8.68 11.16
C PRO A 724 -19.83 -7.16 11.07
N GLY A 725 -18.86 -6.64 10.31
CA GLY A 725 -18.63 -5.21 10.13
C GLY A 725 -19.28 -4.63 8.89
N LEU A 726 -19.14 -5.29 7.73
CA LEU A 726 -19.67 -4.81 6.44
C LEU A 726 -21.20 -4.80 6.42
N ARG A 727 -21.86 -5.74 7.11
CA ARG A 727 -23.34 -5.78 7.24
C ARG A 727 -23.94 -4.54 7.93
N GLU A 728 -23.14 -3.75 8.63
CA GLU A 728 -23.58 -2.53 9.33
C GLU A 728 -23.55 -1.30 8.40
N LEU A 729 -23.03 -1.43 7.18
CA LEU A 729 -22.97 -0.36 6.18
C LEU A 729 -24.20 -0.40 5.26
N GLN A 730 -24.66 0.77 4.82
CA GLN A 730 -25.66 0.87 3.76
C GLN A 730 -25.03 0.40 2.43
N VAL A 731 -25.61 -0.66 1.85
CA VAL A 731 -25.11 -1.28 0.59
C VAL A 731 -25.75 -0.60 -0.61
N ILE A 732 -24.90 -0.06 -1.50
CA ILE A 732 -25.29 0.53 -2.78
C ILE A 732 -24.83 -0.42 -3.89
N GLN A 733 -25.71 -0.80 -4.82
CA GLN A 733 -25.35 -1.69 -5.93
C GLN A 733 -25.16 -0.91 -7.23
N GLY A 734 -23.91 -0.87 -7.71
CA GLY A 734 -23.57 -0.34 -9.02
C GLY A 734 -23.70 -1.42 -10.10
N PRO A 735 -24.62 -1.28 -11.08
CA PRO A 735 -24.75 -2.24 -12.16
C PRO A 735 -23.52 -2.19 -13.06
N LEU A 736 -23.14 -3.34 -13.59
CA LEU A 736 -22.17 -3.44 -14.66
C LEU A 736 -22.73 -2.81 -15.94
N ILE A 737 -22.17 -1.67 -16.34
CA ILE A 737 -22.60 -0.95 -17.54
C ILE A 737 -21.78 -1.42 -18.76
N ASP A 738 -22.47 -1.48 -19.90
CA ASP A 738 -22.03 -1.90 -21.24
C ASP A 738 -21.61 -0.72 -22.13
N LEU A 739 -21.14 0.35 -21.50
CA LEU A 739 -20.68 1.61 -22.09
C LEU A 739 -19.42 2.06 -21.35
N GLU A 740 -18.48 2.67 -22.07
CA GLU A 740 -17.36 3.38 -21.43
C GLU A 740 -17.91 4.62 -20.71
N VAL A 741 -17.69 4.72 -19.39
CA VAL A 741 -18.24 5.79 -18.56
C VAL A 741 -17.32 7.03 -18.60
N ARG A 742 -17.15 7.58 -19.81
CA ARG A 742 -16.32 8.75 -20.12
C ARG A 742 -17.20 9.93 -20.54
N GLY A 743 -16.87 11.12 -20.05
CA GLY A 743 -17.60 12.35 -20.33
C GLY A 743 -18.85 12.55 -19.46
N VAL A 744 -19.23 13.82 -19.27
CA VAL A 744 -20.32 14.24 -18.37
C VAL A 744 -21.65 13.49 -18.62
N PRO A 745 -22.13 13.28 -19.86
CA PRO A 745 -23.41 12.60 -20.09
C PRO A 745 -23.41 11.12 -19.66
N ALA A 746 -22.32 10.40 -19.93
CA ALA A 746 -22.20 8.98 -19.55
C ALA A 746 -22.06 8.82 -18.04
N LEU A 747 -21.28 9.69 -17.39
CA LEU A 747 -21.15 9.74 -15.94
C LEU A 747 -22.46 10.15 -15.25
N MET A 748 -23.25 11.05 -15.81
CA MET A 748 -24.58 11.40 -15.30
C MET A 748 -25.53 10.19 -15.37
N TYR A 749 -25.56 9.48 -16.50
CA TYR A 749 -26.34 8.26 -16.64
C TYR A 749 -25.93 7.19 -15.61
N TYR A 750 -24.62 6.94 -15.48
CA TYR A 750 -24.08 6.00 -14.49
C TYR A 750 -24.42 6.41 -13.06
N GLY A 751 -24.28 7.69 -12.71
CA GLY A 751 -24.64 8.20 -11.38
C GLY A 751 -26.13 8.06 -11.05
N ASN A 752 -27.00 8.19 -12.05
CA ASN A 752 -28.43 7.91 -11.90
C ASN A 752 -28.73 6.41 -11.71
N GLN A 753 -27.86 5.51 -12.18
CA GLN A 753 -28.02 4.07 -11.96
C GLN A 753 -27.47 3.58 -10.62
N VAL A 754 -26.35 4.14 -10.15
CA VAL A 754 -25.66 3.74 -8.91
C VAL A 754 -26.27 4.42 -7.68
N TRP A 755 -26.32 5.75 -7.67
CA TRP A 755 -26.63 6.55 -6.48
C TRP A 755 -28.15 6.73 -6.32
N LYS A 756 -28.87 5.61 -6.17
CA LYS A 756 -30.34 5.61 -6.01
C LYS A 756 -30.75 5.92 -4.58
#